data_AF-A0A4S4LUT5-F1
#
_entry.id   AF-A0A4S4LUT5-F1
#
_cell.length_a   1.000
_cell.length_b   1.000
_cell.length_c   1.000
_cell.angle_alpha   90.00
_cell.angle_beta   90.00
_cell.angle_gamma   90.00
#
_symmetry.space_group_name_H-M   'P 1'
#
loop_
_entity.id
_entity.type
_entity.pdbx_description
1 polymer ?
#
loop_
_entity_poly.entity_id
_entity_poly.type
_entity_poly.pdbx_seq_one_letter_code
_entity_poly.pdbx_strand_id
1 'polypeptide(L)'
;MPAVTRRQSGKLPAPRIATSSEDVDGDLDSEFMDKDDPLSAQDESQFDSDGAGESFIKATTSMTTKRRKTGKTKSVSKAETIGKGKGPSRRKQGRLENMLGMPLDVLFEIFRCLSPFDLLQLARTSKTLRDLLMSRTVSSLWKNARQSIPGPPAPEPPSDMSEPSWANLLFGGTACFECGTKGIQRVDFALRRRLCKSCLKAGLLYSAKFKSQYPDLDPSILQLIPYTNYSGWNRGRQSNSKYYWRADIEAMTEKVDEFQEDINLKKPEAQRVWEEFQSKSIEHVGAVVENCEPYYDWIHESSNFRNAQSHEISRQRFKDIKARLLAAGFAAQDIDYHGFSYLNLVNKGQPLTEQIWVRIRPKLEAKLALAREDRLNGIRYSEKRQREHKAELLYSQWLIQVLPSQRLYLPCSHQAPFLSCFAEVINKDLLAELPDADWDEPIRGIPQSVADWLCLKRDQCIAMLPTDYKENGGSMLPTLLSDPAAGAMRSGGMDTFAGPLELATSVFKLGFTGFPHYLSSLSWLSSPPTSLTTARMLCAAWSQIGSIRPGSDRLSFDRRGSDAAASLVMLVGLDPSNTVDRTMDRLNRRFICMNCPPKVTGSLLARTWVSCVDHFMFTEFGHIAPKWRLLTPEETAMAKDREQIRHGTVSKWDCNHCVHPQVHSREIVRHLHDVSVSRFFITFAIDLDAIAVP
;
A
#
# COMPACT_ATOMS: atom_id res chain seq x y z
N MET A 1 60.41 56.26 53.62
CA MET A 1 60.25 57.39 52.68
C MET A 1 60.68 56.94 51.29
N PRO A 2 59.99 57.29 50.20
CA PRO A 2 58.56 57.54 50.04
C PRO A 2 57.95 56.61 48.94
N ALA A 3 56.63 56.37 48.94
CA ALA A 3 55.65 56.83 47.93
C ALA A 3 55.78 56.22 46.50
N VAL A 4 54.75 55.97 45.69
CA VAL A 4 53.27 55.88 45.73
C VAL A 4 52.90 55.48 44.27
N THR A 5 51.70 54.92 44.07
CA THR A 5 50.88 54.85 42.82
C THR A 5 51.14 53.83 41.69
N ARG A 6 50.17 52.91 41.54
CA ARG A 6 49.05 52.93 40.55
C ARG A 6 49.15 52.05 39.26
N ARG A 7 48.07 51.27 39.10
CA ARG A 7 47.32 50.84 37.89
C ARG A 7 47.72 49.57 37.08
N GLN A 8 46.77 48.63 37.14
CA GLN A 8 46.01 48.00 36.04
C GLN A 8 46.69 47.04 35.04
N SER A 9 46.00 45.89 34.93
CA SER A 9 45.55 45.18 33.72
C SER A 9 46.35 43.98 33.22
N GLY A 10 45.60 42.93 32.87
CA GLY A 10 45.83 42.23 31.59
C GLY A 10 46.29 40.78 31.60
N LYS A 11 45.34 39.87 31.86
CA LYS A 11 45.03 38.60 31.16
C LYS A 11 46.14 37.61 30.69
N LEU A 12 45.90 36.36 31.12
CA LEU A 12 45.97 35.05 30.40
C LEU A 12 47.37 34.42 30.18
N PRO A 13 47.50 33.09 29.88
CA PRO A 13 46.50 32.02 29.74
C PRO A 13 46.87 30.68 30.45
N ALA A 14 45.96 29.69 30.37
CA ALA A 14 46.21 28.27 30.66
C ALA A 14 46.28 27.43 29.36
N PRO A 15 46.98 26.29 29.37
CA PRO A 15 46.68 25.19 28.45
C PRO A 15 46.64 23.78 29.09
N ARG A 16 45.68 22.97 28.60
CA ARG A 16 45.75 21.53 28.17
C ARG A 16 45.90 20.43 29.26
N ILE A 17 45.41 19.18 29.16
CA ILE A 17 44.63 18.34 28.22
C ILE A 17 44.36 16.98 28.94
N ALA A 18 43.21 16.32 28.65
CA ALA A 18 42.87 14.85 28.64
C ALA A 18 43.09 13.96 29.89
N THR A 19 42.43 12.80 30.14
CA THR A 19 41.29 11.99 29.62
C THR A 19 41.04 10.82 30.60
N SER A 20 39.85 10.17 30.49
CA SER A 20 39.53 8.72 30.65
C SER A 20 39.10 8.08 32.00
N SER A 21 38.33 6.97 31.82
CA SER A 21 37.81 5.86 32.67
C SER A 21 36.47 6.09 33.41
N GLU A 22 35.36 5.38 33.06
CA GLU A 22 34.85 4.08 33.63
C GLU A 22 34.40 4.28 35.11
N ASP A 23 33.26 3.85 35.67
CA ASP A 23 32.20 2.89 35.32
C ASP A 23 31.06 2.97 36.41
N VAL A 24 29.86 2.41 36.12
CA VAL A 24 28.91 1.70 37.04
C VAL A 24 27.82 2.44 37.90
N ASP A 25 26.56 2.05 37.58
CA ASP A 25 25.30 1.81 38.35
C ASP A 25 24.53 2.86 39.19
N GLY A 26 23.19 2.84 39.02
CA GLY A 26 22.21 3.21 40.04
C GLY A 26 20.84 3.70 39.52
N ASP A 27 19.88 2.78 39.32
CA ASP A 27 18.43 3.03 39.20
C ASP A 27 17.85 3.74 40.44
N LEU A 28 16.79 4.56 40.27
CA LEU A 28 15.45 4.39 40.86
C LEU A 28 14.60 5.70 40.88
N ASP A 29 13.33 5.52 40.49
CA ASP A 29 12.10 6.23 40.88
C ASP A 29 11.86 7.67 40.36
N SER A 30 10.67 8.08 39.92
CA SER A 30 9.36 7.43 39.80
C SER A 30 8.43 8.33 38.98
N GLU A 31 7.53 7.65 38.27
CA GLU A 31 6.20 8.02 37.80
C GLU A 31 5.58 9.36 38.24
N PHE A 32 5.10 10.13 37.26
CA PHE A 32 3.87 10.92 37.45
C PHE A 32 3.10 10.99 36.11
N MET A 33 2.32 9.95 35.86
CA MET A 33 1.22 9.97 34.90
C MET A 33 -0.05 10.36 35.66
N ASP A 34 -0.65 11.49 35.30
CA ASP A 34 -2.08 11.70 35.55
C ASP A 34 -2.84 11.42 34.25
N LYS A 35 -3.72 10.43 34.34
CA LYS A 35 -4.77 10.09 33.40
C LYS A 35 -6.13 10.41 34.03
N ASP A 36 -7.11 10.52 33.14
CA ASP A 36 -8.58 10.53 33.34
C ASP A 36 -9.18 11.93 33.61
N ASP A 37 -10.21 12.44 32.91
CA ASP A 37 -11.13 12.01 31.83
C ASP A 37 -12.05 13.25 31.52
N PRO A 38 -13.17 13.25 30.74
CA PRO A 38 -13.54 12.59 29.48
C PRO A 38 -14.12 13.56 28.39
N LEU A 39 -14.18 13.06 27.15
CA LEU A 39 -15.20 13.28 26.10
C LEU A 39 -15.66 14.72 25.70
N SER A 40 -15.29 15.15 24.49
CA SER A 40 -16.30 15.47 23.47
C SER A 40 -15.76 15.14 22.07
N ALA A 41 -16.52 14.32 21.36
CA ALA A 41 -16.29 13.97 19.97
C ALA A 41 -17.04 14.99 19.11
N GLN A 42 -16.32 15.75 18.28
CA GLN A 42 -16.85 16.25 17.03
C GLN A 42 -15.80 16.08 15.93
N ASP A 43 -16.28 15.40 14.90
CA ASP A 43 -15.63 14.92 13.70
C ASP A 43 -15.49 16.07 12.70
N GLU A 44 -14.25 16.48 12.40
CA GLU A 44 -13.92 17.18 11.16
C GLU A 44 -12.64 16.59 10.57
N SER A 45 -12.85 15.73 9.58
CA SER A 45 -11.81 15.05 8.80
C SER A 45 -11.14 16.03 7.82
N GLN A 46 -10.05 16.65 8.26
CA GLN A 46 -9.14 17.36 7.36
C GLN A 46 -8.16 16.37 6.71
N PHE A 47 -8.43 16.07 5.44
CA PHE A 47 -7.65 15.17 4.59
C PHE A 47 -6.32 15.82 4.19
N ASP A 48 -5.27 15.63 4.99
CA ASP A 48 -3.90 15.95 4.62
C ASP A 48 -3.32 14.82 3.76
N SER A 49 -3.25 15.08 2.45
CA SER A 49 -2.55 14.26 1.46
C SER A 49 -1.03 14.44 1.63
N ASP A 50 -0.43 13.71 2.58
CA ASP A 50 1.00 13.47 2.60
C ASP A 50 1.39 12.47 1.50
N GLY A 51 2.24 12.94 0.57
CA GLY A 51 2.75 12.16 -0.54
C GLY A 51 3.58 10.97 -0.06
N ALA A 52 3.16 9.78 -0.48
CA ALA A 52 3.89 8.53 -0.32
C ALA A 52 5.30 8.65 -0.92
N GLY A 53 6.31 8.45 -0.07
CA GLY A 53 7.68 8.19 -0.48
C GLY A 53 7.81 6.73 -0.90
N GLU A 54 8.02 6.48 -2.19
CA GLU A 54 8.45 5.18 -2.68
C GLU A 54 9.95 4.99 -2.40
N SER A 55 10.22 3.98 -1.58
CA SER A 55 11.52 3.35 -1.40
C SER A 55 11.86 2.52 -2.63
N PHE A 56 12.97 2.85 -3.30
CA PHE A 56 13.59 1.96 -4.29
C PHE A 56 15.06 1.69 -3.96
N ILE A 57 15.39 0.42 -4.16
CA ILE A 57 16.59 -0.33 -3.78
C ILE A 57 17.87 0.30 -4.34
N LYS A 58 18.86 0.57 -3.48
CA LYS A 58 20.22 0.93 -3.88
C LYS A 58 20.98 -0.33 -4.34
N ALA A 59 21.11 -0.50 -5.64
CA ALA A 59 22.16 -1.33 -6.23
C ALA A 59 23.42 -0.48 -6.44
N THR A 60 24.54 -0.99 -5.92
CA THR A 60 25.87 -0.39 -6.00
C THR A 60 26.49 -0.65 -7.37
N THR A 61 26.93 0.41 -8.06
CA THR A 61 27.97 0.26 -9.08
C THR A 61 28.85 1.52 -9.12
N SER A 62 30.09 1.29 -8.71
CA SER A 62 31.26 2.17 -8.82
C SER A 62 31.56 2.48 -10.29
N MET A 63 31.86 3.74 -10.64
CA MET A 63 32.86 4.11 -11.65
C MET A 63 33.40 5.54 -11.47
N THR A 64 34.60 5.60 -10.88
CA THR A 64 35.81 6.34 -11.30
C THR A 64 35.71 7.74 -11.93
N THR A 65 36.19 8.72 -11.17
CA THR A 65 36.60 10.05 -11.60
C THR A 65 37.94 10.01 -12.36
N LYS A 66 37.96 10.51 -13.61
CA LYS A 66 39.20 10.69 -14.40
C LYS A 66 39.58 12.17 -14.53
N ARG A 67 40.46 12.55 -13.61
CA ARG A 67 41.54 13.56 -13.62
C ARG A 67 41.91 14.14 -15.00
N ARG A 68 42.01 15.48 -15.11
CA ARG A 68 42.79 16.16 -16.17
C ARG A 68 43.95 16.97 -15.56
N LYS A 69 45.11 16.74 -16.18
CA LYS A 69 46.52 17.09 -15.87
C LYS A 69 46.80 18.53 -15.43
N THR A 70 47.63 18.64 -14.38
CA THR A 70 48.50 19.77 -14.05
C THR A 70 49.81 19.71 -14.85
N GLY A 71 50.32 20.87 -15.27
CA GLY A 71 51.66 21.10 -15.83
C GLY A 71 52.18 22.46 -15.33
N LYS A 72 53.43 22.48 -14.89
CA LYS A 72 54.05 23.40 -13.91
C LYS A 72 54.86 24.52 -14.58
N THR A 73 55.32 25.47 -13.76
CA THR A 73 56.41 26.48 -13.89
C THR A 73 55.95 27.92 -14.08
N LYS A 74 56.53 28.96 -13.48
CA LYS A 74 57.56 29.15 -12.43
C LYS A 74 57.36 30.58 -11.86
N SER A 75 57.76 30.77 -10.61
CA SER A 75 57.77 32.02 -9.83
C SER A 75 58.76 33.08 -10.32
N VAL A 76 58.40 34.38 -10.29
CA VAL A 76 59.29 35.52 -9.97
C VAL A 76 58.46 36.64 -9.27
N SER A 77 59.17 37.42 -8.46
CA SER A 77 58.88 38.29 -7.31
C SER A 77 58.07 39.60 -7.46
N LYS A 78 57.37 39.92 -6.35
CA LYS A 78 57.33 41.20 -5.57
C LYS A 78 56.97 42.52 -6.27
N ALA A 79 55.84 43.12 -5.85
CA ALA A 79 55.75 44.52 -5.42
C ALA A 79 54.40 44.78 -4.72
N GLU A 80 54.45 45.27 -3.49
CA GLU A 80 53.32 45.91 -2.82
C GLU A 80 52.93 47.18 -3.60
N THR A 81 51.67 47.29 -3.99
CA THR A 81 51.07 48.58 -4.34
C THR A 81 49.64 48.62 -3.82
N ILE A 82 49.38 49.69 -3.06
CA ILE A 82 48.11 50.07 -2.45
C ILE A 82 47.04 50.16 -3.54
N GLY A 83 46.19 49.13 -3.63
CA GLY A 83 45.09 49.04 -4.59
C GLY A 83 43.79 49.55 -3.98
N LYS A 84 43.41 50.78 -4.35
CA LYS A 84 42.08 51.36 -4.13
C LYS A 84 40.98 50.32 -4.36
N GLY A 85 40.11 50.16 -3.36
CA GLY A 85 38.91 49.34 -3.48
C GLY A 85 38.12 49.72 -4.73
N LYS A 86 37.90 48.74 -5.61
CA LYS A 86 36.99 48.90 -6.75
C LYS A 86 35.59 49.11 -6.17
N GLY A 87 35.12 50.35 -6.18
CA GLY A 87 33.70 50.67 -6.07
C GLY A 87 32.89 49.92 -7.13
N PRO A 88 31.58 49.74 -6.90
CA PRO A 88 30.74 48.94 -7.77
C PRO A 88 30.80 49.45 -9.23
N SER A 89 30.86 48.49 -10.16
CA SER A 89 30.92 48.69 -11.61
C SER A 89 29.96 49.77 -12.12
N ARG A 90 30.49 50.63 -13.01
CA ARG A 90 29.90 51.77 -13.73
C ARG A 90 28.57 51.50 -14.46
N ARG A 91 28.03 50.27 -14.41
CA ARG A 91 26.76 49.85 -15.04
C ARG A 91 25.51 50.03 -14.16
N LYS A 92 25.66 50.53 -12.92
CA LYS A 92 24.55 50.82 -11.99
C LYS A 92 24.40 52.31 -11.62
N GLN A 93 25.08 53.22 -12.32
CA GLN A 93 24.79 54.65 -12.17
C GLN A 93 23.54 55.02 -12.98
N GLY A 94 22.42 55.14 -12.27
CA GLY A 94 21.66 56.39 -12.33
C GLY A 94 20.47 56.53 -13.30
N ARG A 95 19.74 55.46 -13.66
CA ARG A 95 18.42 55.66 -14.31
C ARG A 95 17.34 56.23 -13.37
N LEU A 96 17.53 56.07 -12.05
CA LEU A 96 16.65 56.58 -10.99
C LEU A 96 17.41 57.47 -9.99
N GLU A 97 18.62 57.94 -10.32
CA GLU A 97 19.41 58.80 -9.40
C GLU A 97 18.63 60.07 -9.03
N ASN A 98 17.89 60.59 -10.01
CA ASN A 98 17.07 61.79 -9.86
C ASN A 98 15.65 61.50 -9.34
N MET A 99 15.27 60.24 -9.09
CA MET A 99 13.94 59.90 -8.57
C MET A 99 13.70 60.59 -7.22
N LEU A 100 14.70 60.61 -6.35
CA LEU A 100 14.62 61.28 -5.04
C LEU A 100 14.71 62.82 -5.13
N GLY A 101 14.99 63.37 -6.32
CA GLY A 101 14.97 64.81 -6.60
C GLY A 101 13.61 65.32 -7.09
N MET A 102 12.62 64.43 -7.29
CA MET A 102 11.27 64.83 -7.67
C MET A 102 10.52 65.43 -6.47
N PRO A 103 9.54 66.32 -6.70
CA PRO A 103 8.64 66.79 -5.64
C PRO A 103 7.97 65.61 -4.93
N LEU A 104 7.81 65.73 -3.61
CA LEU A 104 7.24 64.66 -2.78
C LEU A 104 5.84 64.23 -3.24
N ASP A 105 5.04 65.14 -3.77
CA ASP A 105 3.68 64.86 -4.26
C ASP A 105 3.66 63.83 -5.39
N VAL A 106 4.60 63.94 -6.34
CA VAL A 106 4.75 62.98 -7.45
C VAL A 106 5.23 61.63 -6.93
N LEU A 107 6.14 61.63 -5.96
CA LEU A 107 6.61 60.41 -5.32
C LEU A 107 5.48 59.71 -4.57
N PHE A 108 4.63 60.45 -3.86
CA PHE A 108 3.48 59.88 -3.16
C PHE A 108 2.43 59.31 -4.11
N GLU A 109 2.20 59.93 -5.26
CA GLU A 109 1.31 59.38 -6.29
C GLU A 109 1.84 58.04 -6.82
N ILE A 110 3.14 57.95 -7.11
CA ILE A 110 3.78 56.69 -7.51
C ILE A 110 3.67 55.65 -6.39
N PHE A 111 3.95 56.04 -5.14
CA PHE A 111 3.90 55.14 -4.00
C PHE A 111 2.49 54.63 -3.70
N ARG A 112 1.45 55.41 -4.03
CA ARG A 112 0.05 55.03 -3.86
C ARG A 112 -0.35 53.86 -4.76
N CYS A 113 0.37 53.62 -5.85
CA CYS A 113 0.19 52.46 -6.71
C CYS A 113 0.93 51.19 -6.23
N LEU A 114 1.71 51.27 -5.15
CA LEU A 114 2.54 50.17 -4.67
C LEU A 114 1.82 49.33 -3.61
N SER A 115 2.09 48.02 -3.60
CA SER A 115 1.61 47.14 -2.53
C SER A 115 2.36 47.40 -1.21
N PRO A 116 1.81 46.99 -0.06
CA PRO A 116 2.53 47.11 1.21
C PRO A 116 3.88 46.37 1.21
N PHE A 117 3.99 45.25 0.48
CA PHE A 117 5.25 44.54 0.28
C PHE A 117 6.27 45.44 -0.43
N ASP A 118 5.87 46.07 -1.53
CA ASP A 118 6.76 46.90 -2.34
C ASP A 118 7.22 48.16 -1.59
N LEU A 119 6.33 48.78 -0.81
CA LEU A 119 6.67 49.91 0.06
C LEU A 119 7.71 49.53 1.13
N LEU A 120 7.59 48.34 1.73
CA LEU A 120 8.58 47.83 2.69
C LEU A 120 9.93 47.58 2.03
N GLN A 121 9.93 47.02 0.83
CA GLN A 121 11.16 46.76 0.10
C GLN A 121 11.83 48.07 -0.31
N LEU A 122 11.05 49.06 -0.76
CA LEU A 122 11.52 50.39 -1.08
C LEU A 122 12.15 51.08 0.15
N ALA A 123 11.49 51.04 1.30
CA ALA A 123 12.02 51.56 2.57
C ALA A 123 13.32 50.85 3.02
N ARG A 124 13.56 49.60 2.59
CA ARG A 124 14.81 48.87 2.87
C ARG A 124 15.95 49.24 1.93
N THR A 125 15.70 49.97 0.84
CA THR A 125 16.75 50.33 -0.15
C THR A 125 17.54 51.60 0.19
N SER A 126 16.94 52.57 0.90
CA SER A 126 17.56 53.87 1.20
C SER A 126 17.15 54.39 2.57
N LYS A 127 18.09 55.00 3.30
CA LYS A 127 17.83 55.63 4.61
C LYS A 127 16.81 56.77 4.49
N THR A 128 16.96 57.63 3.48
CA THR A 128 16.03 58.75 3.25
C THR A 128 14.60 58.26 2.99
N LEU A 129 14.46 57.21 2.17
CA LEU A 129 13.15 56.61 1.90
C LEU A 129 12.58 55.92 3.13
N ARG A 130 13.43 55.29 3.96
CA ARG A 130 13.01 54.71 5.23
C ARG A 130 12.45 55.78 6.16
N ASP A 131 13.18 56.88 6.34
CA ASP A 131 12.77 57.95 7.24
C ASP A 131 11.46 58.61 6.78
N LEU A 132 11.30 58.78 5.46
CA LEU A 132 10.06 59.28 4.85
C LEU A 132 8.89 58.28 5.00
N LEU A 133 9.08 57.03 4.58
CA LEU A 133 8.01 56.02 4.50
C LEU A 133 7.58 55.50 5.87
N MET A 134 8.45 55.55 6.89
CA MET A 134 8.15 55.13 8.26
C MET A 134 7.61 56.29 9.11
N SER A 135 7.51 57.51 8.57
CA SER A 135 6.96 58.66 9.25
C SER A 135 5.44 58.52 9.46
N ARG A 136 4.92 59.08 10.56
CA ARG A 136 3.48 59.16 10.83
C ARG A 136 2.73 59.96 9.76
N THR A 137 3.40 60.91 9.10
CA THR A 137 2.80 61.78 8.07
C THR A 137 2.30 61.02 6.85
N VAL A 138 2.82 59.81 6.61
CA VAL A 138 2.47 58.97 5.45
C VAL A 138 1.62 57.76 5.84
N SER A 139 1.01 57.75 7.03
CA SER A 139 0.18 56.63 7.48
C SER A 139 -1.00 56.34 6.53
N SER A 140 -1.55 57.38 5.89
CA SER A 140 -2.61 57.24 4.89
C SER A 140 -2.16 56.47 3.66
N LEU A 141 -0.88 56.59 3.26
CA LEU A 141 -0.31 55.84 2.14
C LEU A 141 -0.35 54.34 2.41
N TRP A 142 0.08 53.92 3.60
CA TRP A 142 0.05 52.52 4.01
C TRP A 142 -1.37 51.97 4.13
N LYS A 143 -2.29 52.76 4.68
CA LYS A 143 -3.72 52.39 4.75
C LYS A 143 -4.31 52.16 3.35
N ASN A 144 -4.04 53.05 2.40
CA ASN A 144 -4.48 52.88 1.01
C ASN A 144 -3.84 51.64 0.37
N ALA A 145 -2.54 51.43 0.55
CA ALA A 145 -1.84 50.26 0.03
C ALA A 145 -2.44 48.95 0.58
N ARG A 146 -2.76 48.90 1.88
CA ARG A 146 -3.41 47.76 2.54
C ARG A 146 -4.81 47.49 1.97
N GLN A 147 -5.61 48.53 1.76
CA GLN A 147 -6.97 48.42 1.20
C GLN A 147 -6.98 48.03 -0.28
N SER A 148 -5.89 48.26 -1.02
CA SER A 148 -5.76 47.90 -2.44
C SER A 148 -5.42 46.43 -2.71
N ILE A 149 -5.23 45.61 -1.67
CA ILE A 149 -4.84 44.21 -1.82
C ILE A 149 -5.97 43.39 -2.46
N PRO A 150 -5.69 42.59 -3.51
CA PRO A 150 -6.69 41.70 -4.08
C PRO A 150 -6.99 40.52 -3.15
N GLY A 151 -8.28 40.19 -3.02
CA GLY A 151 -8.76 39.08 -2.19
C GLY A 151 -9.48 39.55 -0.92
N PRO A 152 -9.46 38.76 0.16
CA PRO A 152 -10.06 39.14 1.44
C PRO A 152 -9.47 40.45 1.99
N PRO A 153 -10.31 41.36 2.53
CA PRO A 153 -9.86 42.66 3.01
C PRO A 153 -8.84 42.51 4.14
N ALA A 154 -7.67 43.12 4.00
CA ALA A 154 -6.61 43.01 4.98
C ALA A 154 -7.00 43.69 6.32
N PRO A 155 -6.81 43.01 7.47
CA PRO A 155 -7.28 43.47 8.76
C PRO A 155 -6.65 44.81 9.16
N GLU A 156 -7.40 45.61 9.92
CA GLU A 156 -6.89 46.87 10.47
C GLU A 156 -5.82 46.61 11.53
N PRO A 157 -4.78 47.47 11.61
CA PRO A 157 -3.76 47.32 12.64
C PRO A 157 -4.38 47.49 14.04
N PRO A 158 -3.91 46.72 15.04
CA PRO A 158 -4.22 46.99 16.44
C PRO A 158 -3.88 48.42 16.84
N SER A 159 -4.60 48.98 17.82
CA SER A 159 -4.48 50.39 18.25
C SER A 159 -3.07 50.81 18.70
N ASP A 160 -2.25 49.86 19.14
CA ASP A 160 -0.89 50.05 19.60
C ASP A 160 0.17 49.68 18.53
N MET A 161 -0.24 49.43 17.28
CA MET A 161 0.68 49.17 16.18
C MET A 161 0.51 50.18 15.04
N SER A 162 1.64 50.66 14.51
CA SER A 162 1.64 51.52 13.32
C SER A 162 1.39 50.73 12.03
N GLU A 163 0.75 51.35 11.03
CA GLU A 163 0.52 50.73 9.71
C GLU A 163 1.79 50.15 9.06
N PRO A 164 2.98 50.81 9.09
CA PRO A 164 4.21 50.21 8.55
C PRO A 164 4.68 48.95 9.32
N SER A 165 4.57 48.95 10.65
CA SER A 165 4.91 47.78 11.47
C SER A 165 3.97 46.62 11.20
N TRP A 166 2.67 46.90 11.09
CA TRP A 166 1.65 45.91 10.76
C TRP A 166 1.86 45.33 9.36
N ALA A 167 2.15 46.20 8.37
CA ALA A 167 2.53 45.78 7.04
C ALA A 167 3.77 44.89 7.05
N ASN A 168 4.78 45.18 7.88
CA ASN A 168 5.96 44.34 8.00
C ASN A 168 5.66 42.96 8.63
N LEU A 169 4.70 42.87 9.55
CA LEU A 169 4.29 41.60 10.13
C LEU A 169 3.56 40.71 9.11
N LEU A 170 2.57 41.29 8.41
CA LEU A 170 1.73 40.60 7.43
C LEU A 170 2.47 40.31 6.12
N PHE A 171 3.15 41.32 5.57
CA PHE A 171 3.73 41.32 4.23
C PHE A 171 5.26 41.42 4.22
N GLY A 172 5.95 41.67 5.33
CA GLY A 172 7.40 41.96 5.34
C GLY A 172 8.34 40.80 4.99
N GLY A 173 7.81 39.65 4.59
CA GLY A 173 8.53 38.45 4.19
C GLY A 173 8.49 37.33 5.23
N THR A 174 9.28 36.28 5.01
CA THR A 174 9.28 35.05 5.82
C THR A 174 10.47 34.94 6.76
N ALA A 175 11.12 36.07 7.09
CA ALA A 175 12.32 36.12 7.93
C ALA A 175 11.98 36.17 9.43
N CYS A 176 12.78 35.49 10.24
CA CYS A 176 12.70 35.55 11.70
C CYS A 176 13.04 36.96 12.17
N PHE A 177 12.25 37.52 13.09
CA PHE A 177 12.51 38.86 13.64
C PHE A 177 13.76 38.88 14.53
N GLU A 178 14.13 37.73 15.12
CA GLU A 178 15.29 37.62 16.00
C GLU A 178 16.58 37.31 15.24
N CYS A 179 16.58 36.23 14.45
CA CYS A 179 17.80 35.69 13.82
C CYS A 179 17.87 35.88 12.30
N GLY A 180 16.82 36.42 11.66
CA GLY A 180 16.77 36.63 10.21
C GLY A 180 16.61 35.36 9.35
N THR A 181 16.46 34.17 9.95
CA THR A 181 16.25 32.91 9.21
C THR A 181 14.97 32.99 8.36
N LYS A 182 15.06 32.62 7.08
CA LYS A 182 13.94 32.70 6.11
C LYS A 182 13.06 31.45 6.14
N GLY A 183 11.90 31.52 5.49
CA GLY A 183 11.00 30.37 5.29
C GLY A 183 9.95 30.18 6.39
N ILE A 184 9.78 31.15 7.28
CA ILE A 184 8.77 31.11 8.34
C ILE A 184 7.47 31.69 7.81
N GLN A 185 6.48 30.84 7.58
CA GLN A 185 5.18 31.28 7.07
C GLN A 185 4.25 31.78 8.17
N ARG A 186 4.44 31.25 9.39
CA ARG A 186 3.55 31.51 10.50
C ARG A 186 3.86 32.84 11.20
N VAL A 187 2.81 33.60 11.45
CA VAL A 187 2.82 34.80 12.29
C VAL A 187 2.25 34.43 13.65
N ASP A 188 2.86 34.90 14.72
CA ASP A 188 2.25 34.90 16.05
C ASP A 188 1.66 36.29 16.28
N PHE A 189 0.33 36.41 16.18
CA PHE A 189 -0.35 37.70 16.31
C PHE A 189 -0.41 38.20 17.74
N ALA A 190 -0.44 37.30 18.73
CA ALA A 190 -0.48 37.68 20.13
C ALA A 190 0.86 38.28 20.56
N LEU A 191 1.98 37.69 20.13
CA LEU A 191 3.32 38.22 20.36
C LEU A 191 3.78 39.24 19.31
N ARG A 192 3.00 39.43 18.23
CA ARG A 192 3.26 40.35 17.11
C ARG A 192 4.58 40.09 16.40
N ARG A 193 4.98 38.82 16.30
CA ARG A 193 6.31 38.43 15.82
C ARG A 193 6.24 37.24 14.87
N ARG A 194 7.23 37.18 13.97
CA ARG A 194 7.54 36.01 13.16
C ARG A 194 8.80 35.36 13.70
N LEU A 195 8.67 34.18 14.31
CA LEU A 195 9.78 33.50 14.98
C LEU A 195 10.02 32.11 14.40
N CYS A 196 11.29 31.74 14.23
CA CYS A 196 11.66 30.38 13.85
C CYS A 196 11.54 29.43 15.06
N LYS A 197 11.50 28.12 14.79
CA LYS A 197 11.35 27.10 15.84
C LYS A 197 12.43 27.19 16.93
N SER A 198 13.69 27.49 16.57
CA SER A 198 14.76 27.61 17.56
C SER A 198 14.60 28.85 18.45
N CYS A 199 14.26 30.01 17.88
CA CYS A 199 14.00 31.23 18.64
C CYS A 199 12.77 31.09 19.54
N LEU A 200 11.71 30.42 19.09
CA LEU A 200 10.55 30.10 19.94
C LEU A 200 10.96 29.26 21.15
N LYS A 201 11.76 28.21 20.94
CA LYS A 201 12.21 27.34 22.04
C LYS A 201 13.13 28.05 23.04
N ALA A 202 13.97 28.95 22.56
CA ALA A 202 14.92 29.68 23.38
C ALA A 202 14.26 30.84 24.15
N GLY A 203 13.33 31.56 23.53
CA GLY A 203 12.77 32.79 24.07
C GLY A 203 11.39 32.67 24.73
N LEU A 204 10.68 31.54 24.56
CA LEU A 204 9.40 31.33 25.26
C LEU A 204 9.59 30.67 26.63
N LEU A 205 8.89 31.21 27.61
CA LEU A 205 8.72 30.65 28.95
C LEU A 205 7.33 30.01 29.08
N TYR A 206 7.28 28.78 29.56
CA TYR A 206 6.03 28.13 29.92
C TYR A 206 5.53 28.64 31.28
N SER A 207 4.25 29.01 31.37
CA SER A 207 3.64 29.55 32.61
C SER A 207 3.94 28.73 33.86
N ALA A 208 3.85 27.40 33.79
CA ALA A 208 4.12 26.53 34.94
C ALA A 208 5.59 26.55 35.40
N LYS A 209 6.52 26.94 34.53
CA LYS A 209 7.95 27.08 34.86
C LYS A 209 8.33 28.49 35.33
N PHE A 210 7.37 29.42 35.44
CA PHE A 210 7.64 30.81 35.83
C PHE A 210 8.33 30.89 37.19
N LYS A 211 7.72 30.35 38.24
CA LYS A 211 8.28 30.37 39.60
C LYS A 211 9.63 29.66 39.74
N SER A 212 9.91 28.66 38.89
CA SER A 212 11.21 27.97 38.90
C SER A 212 12.34 28.82 38.31
N GLN A 213 12.05 29.70 37.34
CA GLN A 213 13.06 30.53 36.68
C GLN A 213 13.12 31.94 37.26
N TYR A 214 12.02 32.43 37.80
CA TYR A 214 11.88 33.74 38.43
C TYR A 214 11.24 33.55 39.83
N PRO A 215 12.01 33.02 40.81
CA PRO A 215 11.48 32.72 42.14
C PRO A 215 11.03 33.99 42.88
N ASP A 216 11.75 35.09 42.67
CA ASP A 216 11.55 36.36 43.38
C ASP A 216 10.42 37.22 42.80
N LEU A 217 9.90 36.87 41.61
CA LEU A 217 8.84 37.63 40.95
C LEU A 217 7.44 37.08 41.26
N ASP A 218 6.48 37.98 41.44
CA ASP A 218 5.08 37.59 41.63
C ASP A 218 4.42 37.16 40.30
N PRO A 219 3.66 36.04 40.26
CA PRO A 219 3.02 35.56 39.02
C PRO A 219 1.98 36.51 38.43
N SER A 220 1.46 37.50 39.17
CA SER A 220 0.51 38.49 38.64
C SER A 220 1.07 39.27 37.45
N ILE A 221 2.40 39.39 37.33
CA ILE A 221 3.04 40.04 36.18
C ILE A 221 2.66 39.38 34.84
N LEU A 222 2.38 38.06 34.85
CA LEU A 222 1.97 37.31 33.67
C LEU A 222 0.57 37.70 33.16
N GLN A 223 -0.23 38.40 33.96
CA GLN A 223 -1.52 38.96 33.53
C GLN A 223 -1.37 40.28 32.78
N LEU A 224 -0.21 40.94 32.92
CA LEU A 224 0.08 42.25 32.34
C LEU A 224 0.74 42.15 30.96
N ILE A 225 1.10 40.94 30.52
CA ILE A 225 1.81 40.71 29.26
C ILE A 225 1.04 39.75 28.34
N PRO A 226 1.10 39.97 27.01
CA PRO A 226 0.52 39.04 26.04
C PRO A 226 1.16 37.65 26.12
N TYR A 227 0.37 36.64 25.77
CA TYR A 227 0.82 35.26 25.71
C TYR A 227 0.41 34.60 24.39
N THR A 228 1.11 33.53 24.04
CA THR A 228 0.75 32.67 22.93
C THR A 228 0.40 31.28 23.44
N ASN A 229 -0.56 30.63 22.77
CA ASN A 229 -0.93 29.23 23.00
C ASN A 229 -0.07 28.27 22.18
N TYR A 230 0.96 28.77 21.51
CA TYR A 230 1.78 28.00 20.61
C TYR A 230 3.19 27.81 21.13
N SER A 231 3.63 26.56 21.12
CA SER A 231 4.98 26.21 21.54
C SER A 231 5.86 25.88 20.33
N GLY A 232 7.17 26.10 20.48
CA GLY A 232 8.18 25.58 19.55
C GLY A 232 8.27 24.05 19.54
N TRP A 233 7.51 23.37 20.41
CA TRP A 233 7.57 21.93 20.68
C TRP A 233 6.40 21.15 20.06
N ASN A 234 5.25 21.78 19.81
CA ASN A 234 4.01 21.07 19.43
C ASN A 234 3.69 21.06 17.92
N ARG A 235 4.69 20.87 17.04
CA ARG A 235 4.52 20.84 15.56
C ARG A 235 3.61 21.94 14.96
N GLY A 236 3.38 23.05 15.67
CA GLY A 236 2.48 24.12 15.24
C GLY A 236 1.02 24.02 15.73
N ARG A 237 0.62 23.00 16.49
CA ARG A 237 -0.71 22.92 17.15
C ARG A 237 -0.81 23.86 18.35
N GLN A 238 -2.01 24.38 18.57
CA GLN A 238 -2.35 25.11 19.80
C GLN A 238 -2.29 24.15 20.98
N SER A 239 -1.90 24.69 22.13
CA SER A 239 -1.95 24.03 23.42
C SER A 239 -2.80 24.87 24.36
N ASN A 240 -3.43 24.22 25.34
CA ASN A 240 -4.07 24.91 26.44
C ASN A 240 -3.05 25.62 27.36
N SER A 241 -1.76 25.37 27.15
CA SER A 241 -0.65 26.04 27.83
C SER A 241 -0.42 27.47 27.33
N LYS A 242 -0.19 28.39 28.27
CA LYS A 242 0.22 29.77 27.99
C LYS A 242 1.75 29.89 27.97
N TYR A 243 2.28 30.52 26.93
CA TYR A 243 3.69 30.80 26.77
C TYR A 243 3.93 32.31 26.67
N TYR A 244 4.94 32.77 27.38
CA TYR A 244 5.29 34.18 27.50
C TYR A 244 6.67 34.43 26.91
N TRP A 245 6.86 35.57 26.26
CA TRP A 245 8.17 35.93 25.74
C TRP A 245 9.05 36.47 26.87
N ARG A 246 10.25 35.90 27.03
CA ARG A 246 11.15 36.25 28.15
C ARG A 246 11.50 37.74 28.20
N ALA A 247 11.82 38.33 27.05
CA ALA A 247 12.16 39.76 27.02
C ALA A 247 10.97 40.65 27.39
N ASP A 248 9.73 40.18 27.19
CA ASP A 248 8.52 40.94 27.55
C ASP A 248 8.25 40.81 29.05
N ILE A 249 8.61 39.68 29.67
CA ILE A 249 8.62 39.52 31.14
C ILE A 249 9.64 40.49 31.75
N GLU A 250 10.89 40.45 31.27
CA GLU A 250 11.98 41.31 31.77
C GLU A 250 11.62 42.80 31.66
N ALA A 251 11.13 43.23 30.48
CA ALA A 251 10.70 44.62 30.27
C ALA A 251 9.48 45.02 31.12
N MET A 252 8.60 44.07 31.45
CA MET A 252 7.49 44.36 32.36
C MET A 252 7.98 44.42 33.81
N THR A 253 8.94 43.58 34.21
CA THR A 253 9.51 43.58 35.55
C THR A 253 10.13 44.93 35.86
N GLU A 254 10.94 45.47 34.95
CA GLU A 254 11.54 46.81 35.09
C GLU A 254 10.46 47.89 35.33
N LYS A 255 9.34 47.84 34.61
CA LYS A 255 8.22 48.79 34.80
C LYS A 255 7.52 48.61 36.14
N VAL A 256 7.28 47.37 36.56
CA VAL A 256 6.65 47.09 37.86
C VAL A 256 7.54 47.58 38.99
N ASP A 257 8.86 47.41 38.88
CA ASP A 257 9.82 47.89 39.86
C ASP A 257 9.79 49.43 39.96
N GLU A 258 9.72 50.16 38.83
CA GLU A 258 9.55 51.62 38.82
C GLU A 258 8.27 52.06 39.57
N PHE A 259 7.14 51.40 39.35
CA PHE A 259 5.90 51.70 40.07
C PHE A 259 6.00 51.35 41.56
N GLN A 260 6.64 50.23 41.88
CA GLN A 260 6.81 49.80 43.27
C GLN A 260 7.76 50.74 44.04
N GLU A 261 8.82 51.24 43.41
CA GLU A 261 9.67 52.30 43.96
C GLU A 261 8.87 53.56 44.27
N ASP A 262 7.99 53.99 43.36
CA ASP A 262 7.15 55.18 43.55
C ASP A 262 6.13 55.01 44.69
N ILE A 263 5.58 53.80 44.84
CA ILE A 263 4.72 53.41 45.98
C ILE A 263 5.52 53.42 47.28
N ASN A 264 6.71 52.83 47.28
CA ASN A 264 7.59 52.77 48.45
C ASN A 264 8.05 54.17 48.90
N LEU A 265 8.30 55.07 47.95
CA LEU A 265 8.61 56.49 48.17
C LEU A 265 7.39 57.33 48.60
N LYS A 266 6.20 56.71 48.70
CA LYS A 266 4.94 57.36 49.08
C LYS A 266 4.62 58.59 48.23
N LYS A 267 4.96 58.55 46.94
CA LYS A 267 4.57 59.61 46.01
C LYS A 267 3.04 59.72 45.99
N PRO A 268 2.47 60.94 45.96
CA PRO A 268 1.02 61.11 45.92
C PRO A 268 0.45 60.39 44.69
N GLU A 269 -0.66 59.70 44.88
CA GLU A 269 -1.38 58.95 43.84
C GLU A 269 -0.65 57.75 43.20
N ALA A 270 0.58 57.40 43.63
CA ALA A 270 1.35 56.31 43.03
C ALA A 270 0.59 54.96 43.00
N GLN A 271 -0.11 54.63 44.08
CA GLN A 271 -0.96 53.44 44.18
C GLN A 271 -2.11 53.46 43.14
N ARG A 272 -2.76 54.61 42.96
CA ARG A 272 -3.86 54.77 41.99
C ARG A 272 -3.35 54.63 40.56
N VAL A 273 -2.18 55.22 40.26
CA VAL A 273 -1.54 55.13 38.93
C VAL A 273 -1.16 53.67 38.61
N TRP A 274 -0.68 52.93 39.61
CA TRP A 274 -0.39 51.50 39.47
C TRP A 274 -1.65 50.67 39.18
N GLU A 275 -2.72 50.86 39.95
CA GLU A 275 -4.00 50.15 39.75
C GLU A 275 -4.60 50.47 38.37
N GLU A 276 -4.54 51.73 37.93
CA GLU A 276 -4.96 52.14 36.60
C GLU A 276 -4.11 51.48 35.50
N PHE A 277 -2.79 51.41 35.69
CA PHE A 277 -1.89 50.73 34.77
C PHE A 277 -2.16 49.22 34.69
N GLN A 278 -2.35 48.55 35.83
CA GLN A 278 -2.71 47.13 35.87
C GLN A 278 -4.02 46.88 35.13
N SER A 279 -5.06 47.65 35.42
CA SER A 279 -6.37 47.52 34.79
C SER A 279 -6.28 47.70 33.27
N LYS A 280 -5.62 48.77 32.79
CA LYS A 280 -5.43 49.01 31.36
C LYS A 280 -4.57 47.94 30.69
N SER A 281 -3.57 47.41 31.38
CA SER A 281 -2.71 46.35 30.83
C SER A 281 -3.46 45.03 30.69
N ILE A 282 -4.26 44.66 31.69
CA ILE A 282 -5.11 43.45 31.65
C ILE A 282 -6.14 43.58 30.53
N GLU A 283 -6.82 44.73 30.42
CA GLU A 283 -7.76 45.01 29.33
C GLU A 283 -7.08 44.91 27.97
N HIS A 284 -5.89 45.50 27.84
CA HIS A 284 -5.09 45.44 26.61
C HIS A 284 -4.71 44.00 26.24
N VAL A 285 -4.23 43.19 27.21
CA VAL A 285 -3.87 41.79 26.97
C VAL A 285 -5.10 40.97 26.56
N GLY A 286 -6.24 41.17 27.21
CA GLY A 286 -7.52 40.57 26.82
C GLY A 286 -7.89 40.90 25.38
N ALA A 287 -7.87 42.19 25.03
CA ALA A 287 -8.15 42.66 23.68
C ALA A 287 -7.17 42.09 22.65
N VAL A 288 -5.87 41.96 22.97
CA VAL A 288 -4.90 41.36 22.04
C VAL A 288 -5.25 39.91 21.76
N VAL A 289 -5.58 39.12 22.78
CA VAL A 289 -5.89 37.70 22.62
C VAL A 289 -7.18 37.50 21.82
N GLU A 290 -8.24 38.25 22.12
CA GLU A 290 -9.52 38.18 21.41
C GLU A 290 -9.38 38.61 19.94
N ASN A 291 -8.64 39.69 19.68
CA ASN A 291 -8.48 40.22 18.32
C ASN A 291 -7.59 39.35 17.42
N CYS A 292 -6.91 38.32 17.95
CA CYS A 292 -6.02 37.47 17.15
C CYS A 292 -6.75 36.52 16.20
N GLU A 293 -7.93 36.02 16.56
CA GLU A 293 -8.66 35.00 15.79
C GLU A 293 -9.02 35.50 14.38
N PRO A 294 -9.64 36.68 14.18
CA PRO A 294 -9.90 37.23 12.85
C PRO A 294 -8.64 37.39 11.98
N TYR A 295 -7.47 37.62 12.59
CA TYR A 295 -6.21 37.73 11.86
C TYR A 295 -5.73 36.37 11.34
N TYR A 296 -5.94 35.30 12.11
CA TYR A 296 -5.65 33.94 11.67
C TYR A 296 -6.60 33.49 10.56
N ASP A 297 -7.89 33.81 10.69
CA ASP A 297 -8.90 33.53 9.66
C ASP A 297 -8.55 34.23 8.36
N TRP A 298 -8.17 35.50 8.41
CA TRP A 298 -7.74 36.23 7.22
C TRP A 298 -6.51 35.61 6.54
N ILE A 299 -5.53 35.09 7.29
CA ILE A 299 -4.38 34.36 6.70
C ILE A 299 -4.86 33.12 5.95
N HIS A 300 -5.78 32.36 6.56
CA HIS A 300 -6.32 31.15 5.98
C HIS A 300 -7.13 31.44 4.70
N GLU A 301 -8.05 32.41 4.76
CA GLU A 301 -8.83 32.87 3.61
C GLU A 301 -7.94 33.40 2.48
N SER A 302 -6.93 34.20 2.81
CA SER A 302 -5.97 34.73 1.83
C SER A 302 -5.12 33.63 1.20
N SER A 303 -4.83 32.55 1.92
CA SER A 303 -4.19 31.35 1.37
C SER A 303 -5.14 30.63 0.40
N ASN A 304 -6.39 30.41 0.80
CA ASN A 304 -7.41 29.75 -0.01
C ASN A 304 -7.71 30.53 -1.28
N PHE A 305 -7.80 31.87 -1.20
CA PHE A 305 -7.98 32.73 -2.36
C PHE A 305 -6.84 32.58 -3.37
N ARG A 306 -5.58 32.62 -2.92
CA ARG A 306 -4.40 32.42 -3.80
C ARG A 306 -4.36 31.02 -4.40
N ASN A 307 -4.73 30.00 -3.62
CA ASN A 307 -4.83 28.63 -4.12
C ASN A 307 -5.93 28.51 -5.18
N ALA A 308 -7.11 29.09 -4.94
CA ALA A 308 -8.21 29.10 -5.90
C ALA A 308 -7.83 29.78 -7.21
N GLN A 309 -7.12 30.93 -7.16
CA GLN A 309 -6.59 31.59 -8.36
C GLN A 309 -5.60 30.69 -9.11
N SER A 310 -4.66 30.06 -8.39
CA SER A 310 -3.70 29.12 -8.98
C SER A 310 -4.40 27.91 -9.62
N HIS A 311 -5.45 27.37 -8.98
CA HIS A 311 -6.26 26.29 -9.51
C HIS A 311 -7.04 26.70 -10.75
N GLU A 312 -7.60 27.91 -10.80
CA GLU A 312 -8.32 28.40 -11.98
C GLU A 312 -7.36 28.58 -13.16
N ILE A 313 -6.17 29.14 -12.93
CA ILE A 313 -5.11 29.20 -13.95
C ILE A 313 -4.73 27.80 -14.45
N SER A 314 -4.58 26.84 -13.53
CA SER A 314 -4.24 25.44 -13.86
C SER A 314 -5.36 24.76 -14.66
N ARG A 315 -6.62 25.04 -14.32
CA ARG A 315 -7.80 24.53 -15.03
C ARG A 315 -7.90 25.10 -16.44
N GLN A 316 -7.69 26.40 -16.60
CA GLN A 316 -7.68 27.02 -17.93
C GLN A 316 -6.51 26.50 -18.77
N ARG A 317 -5.32 26.37 -18.17
CA ARG A 317 -4.16 25.74 -18.80
C ARG A 317 -4.47 24.32 -19.29
N PHE A 318 -5.16 23.50 -18.49
CA PHE A 318 -5.57 22.16 -18.90
C PHE A 318 -6.50 22.19 -20.11
N LYS A 319 -7.52 23.06 -20.10
CA LYS A 319 -8.44 23.25 -21.24
C LYS A 319 -7.69 23.61 -22.52
N ASP A 320 -6.75 24.55 -22.44
CA ASP A 320 -5.94 24.99 -23.58
C ASP A 320 -5.03 23.86 -24.11
N ILE A 321 -4.38 23.10 -23.20
CA ILE A 321 -3.57 21.93 -23.56
C ILE A 321 -4.44 20.87 -24.25
N LYS A 322 -5.60 20.54 -23.67
CA LYS A 322 -6.53 19.56 -24.22
C LYS A 322 -6.99 19.97 -25.62
N ALA A 323 -7.40 21.23 -25.81
CA ALA A 323 -7.81 21.74 -27.12
C ALA A 323 -6.70 21.60 -28.17
N ARG A 324 -5.44 21.93 -27.82
CA ARG A 324 -4.30 21.81 -28.74
C ARG A 324 -3.96 20.35 -29.08
N LEU A 325 -4.07 19.43 -28.12
CA LEU A 325 -3.83 18.01 -28.36
C LEU A 325 -4.92 17.39 -29.23
N LEU A 326 -6.19 17.73 -29.00
CA LEU A 326 -7.29 17.31 -29.86
C LEU A 326 -7.10 17.83 -31.30
N ALA A 327 -6.71 19.10 -31.47
CA ALA A 327 -6.39 19.67 -32.78
C ALA A 327 -5.19 19.00 -33.46
N ALA A 328 -4.26 18.41 -32.69
CA ALA A 328 -3.13 17.64 -33.21
C ALA A 328 -3.49 16.19 -33.57
N GLY A 329 -4.74 15.76 -33.38
CA GLY A 329 -5.24 14.43 -33.76
C GLY A 329 -5.16 13.37 -32.66
N PHE A 330 -4.87 13.75 -31.41
CA PHE A 330 -4.93 12.81 -30.29
C PHE A 330 -6.38 12.51 -29.89
N ALA A 331 -6.67 11.25 -29.56
CA ALA A 331 -8.01 10.84 -29.14
C ALA A 331 -8.34 11.39 -27.74
N ALA A 332 -9.59 11.83 -27.53
CA ALA A 332 -10.03 12.36 -26.24
C ALA A 332 -9.87 11.35 -25.09
N GLN A 333 -10.09 10.06 -25.38
CA GLN A 333 -9.96 8.97 -24.40
C GLN A 333 -8.52 8.83 -23.84
N ASP A 334 -7.50 9.10 -24.66
CA ASP A 334 -6.10 9.02 -24.22
C ASP A 334 -5.70 10.25 -23.36
N ILE A 335 -6.44 11.37 -23.51
CA ILE A 335 -6.22 12.63 -22.78
C ILE A 335 -7.03 12.67 -21.48
N ASP A 336 -8.24 12.10 -21.48
CA ASP A 336 -9.19 12.17 -20.37
C ASP A 336 -8.95 11.11 -19.28
N TYR A 337 -7.92 10.29 -19.41
CA TYR A 337 -7.48 9.40 -18.34
C TYR A 337 -7.08 10.19 -17.09
N HIS A 338 -7.51 9.72 -15.93
CA HIS A 338 -7.36 10.40 -14.63
C HIS A 338 -5.92 10.90 -14.39
N GLY A 339 -4.90 10.11 -14.71
CA GLY A 339 -3.51 10.51 -14.44
C GLY A 339 -2.96 11.64 -15.33
N PHE A 340 -3.61 11.97 -16.45
CA PHE A 340 -3.12 13.01 -17.36
C PHE A 340 -3.31 14.42 -16.78
N SER A 341 -4.45 14.68 -16.13
CA SER A 341 -4.75 15.99 -15.53
C SER A 341 -3.83 16.33 -14.35
N TYR A 342 -3.31 15.33 -13.63
CA TYR A 342 -2.37 15.50 -12.51
C TYR A 342 -0.90 15.64 -12.91
N LEU A 343 -0.56 15.48 -14.20
CA LEU A 343 0.82 15.66 -14.64
C LEU A 343 1.31 17.06 -14.26
N ASN A 344 2.47 17.15 -13.59
CA ASN A 344 3.10 18.43 -13.24
C ASN A 344 3.38 19.35 -14.46
N LEU A 345 3.34 18.83 -15.69
CA LEU A 345 3.47 19.65 -16.91
C LEU A 345 2.15 20.38 -17.25
N VAL A 346 1.04 19.81 -16.82
CA VAL A 346 -0.34 20.19 -17.10
C VAL A 346 -0.91 20.97 -15.91
N ASN A 347 -0.84 20.42 -14.70
CA ASN A 347 -1.33 21.02 -13.47
C ASN A 347 -0.32 22.01 -12.88
N LYS A 348 -0.29 23.23 -13.41
CA LYS A 348 0.54 24.34 -12.90
C LYS A 348 -0.21 25.66 -12.93
N GLY A 349 -0.09 26.43 -11.85
CA GLY A 349 -0.62 27.80 -11.71
C GLY A 349 0.16 28.85 -12.52
N GLN A 350 0.47 28.55 -13.78
CA GLN A 350 1.11 29.45 -14.72
C GLN A 350 0.39 29.37 -16.08
N PRO A 351 0.04 30.50 -16.71
CA PRO A 351 -0.57 30.51 -18.04
C PRO A 351 0.28 29.74 -19.07
N LEU A 352 -0.39 29.13 -20.05
CA LEU A 352 0.27 28.45 -21.15
C LEU A 352 0.72 29.47 -22.20
N THR A 353 2.03 29.73 -22.30
CA THR A 353 2.60 30.54 -23.37
C THR A 353 3.11 29.64 -24.50
N GLU A 354 3.27 30.20 -25.71
CA GLU A 354 3.79 29.44 -26.86
C GLU A 354 5.18 28.83 -26.60
N GLN A 355 6.06 29.57 -25.93
CA GLN A 355 7.39 29.07 -25.58
C GLN A 355 7.33 27.86 -24.62
N ILE A 356 6.38 27.87 -23.69
CA ILE A 356 6.17 26.74 -22.76
C ILE A 356 5.57 25.56 -23.52
N TRP A 357 4.59 25.81 -24.40
CA TRP A 357 3.94 24.80 -25.21
C TRP A 357 4.95 23.99 -26.04
N VAL A 358 5.84 24.66 -26.77
CA VAL A 358 6.90 24.02 -27.57
C VAL A 358 7.78 23.09 -26.72
N ARG A 359 8.05 23.46 -25.47
CA ARG A 359 8.88 22.65 -24.56
C ARG A 359 8.15 21.45 -23.97
N ILE A 360 6.85 21.58 -23.65
CA ILE A 360 6.11 20.52 -22.96
C ILE A 360 5.48 19.52 -23.94
N ARG A 361 5.13 19.95 -25.16
CA ARG A 361 4.48 19.13 -26.19
C ARG A 361 5.14 17.76 -26.39
N PRO A 362 6.46 17.64 -26.69
CA PRO A 362 7.06 16.32 -26.93
C PRO A 362 7.00 15.39 -25.71
N LYS A 363 7.00 15.95 -24.48
CA LYS A 363 6.86 15.17 -23.25
C LYS A 363 5.42 14.67 -23.05
N LEU A 364 4.44 15.47 -23.45
CA LEU A 364 3.03 15.08 -23.42
C LEU A 364 2.76 14.01 -24.48
N GLU A 365 3.30 14.13 -25.69
CA GLU A 365 3.17 13.14 -26.76
C GLU A 365 3.75 11.78 -26.34
N ALA A 366 4.92 11.76 -25.70
CA ALA A 366 5.48 10.53 -25.14
C ALA A 366 4.58 9.90 -24.05
N LYS A 367 3.94 10.71 -23.20
CA LYS A 367 3.02 10.22 -22.18
C LYS A 367 1.70 9.72 -22.77
N LEU A 368 1.18 10.38 -23.81
CA LEU A 368 -0.03 9.93 -24.51
C LEU A 368 0.22 8.64 -25.29
N ALA A 369 1.42 8.44 -25.85
CA ALA A 369 1.79 7.18 -26.48
C ALA A 369 1.74 6.00 -25.49
N LEU A 370 2.27 6.20 -24.28
CA LEU A 370 2.17 5.20 -23.21
C LEU A 370 0.72 4.96 -22.78
N ALA A 371 -0.06 6.03 -22.56
CA ALA A 371 -1.47 5.92 -22.19
C ALA A 371 -2.30 5.17 -23.25
N ARG A 372 -2.01 5.40 -24.53
CA ARG A 372 -2.64 4.68 -25.64
C ARG A 372 -2.28 3.19 -25.60
N GLU A 373 -1.02 2.84 -25.38
CA GLU A 373 -0.60 1.44 -25.30
C GLU A 373 -1.22 0.74 -24.08
N ASP A 374 -1.26 1.40 -22.92
CA ASP A 374 -1.93 0.89 -21.72
C ASP A 374 -3.43 0.65 -21.98
N ARG A 375 -4.11 1.58 -22.66
CA ARG A 375 -5.52 1.40 -23.06
C ARG A 375 -5.70 0.22 -24.00
N LEU A 376 -4.86 0.10 -25.04
CA LEU A 376 -4.91 -1.03 -25.97
C LEU A 376 -4.63 -2.35 -25.27
N ASN A 377 -3.70 -2.40 -24.32
CA ASN A 377 -3.43 -3.58 -23.50
C ASN A 377 -4.61 -3.93 -22.59
N GLY A 378 -5.29 -2.92 -22.03
CA GLY A 378 -6.54 -3.12 -21.30
C GLY A 378 -7.63 -3.77 -22.16
N ILE A 379 -7.81 -3.29 -23.40
CA ILE A 379 -8.76 -3.87 -24.36
C ILE A 379 -8.36 -5.30 -24.73
N ARG A 380 -7.09 -5.54 -25.08
CA ARG A 380 -6.57 -6.87 -25.40
C ARG A 380 -6.80 -7.85 -24.24
N TYR A 381 -6.54 -7.42 -23.01
CA TYR A 381 -6.75 -8.23 -21.82
C TYR A 381 -8.23 -8.55 -21.60
N SER A 382 -9.13 -7.56 -21.70
CA SER A 382 -10.56 -7.81 -21.54
C SER A 382 -11.10 -8.74 -22.62
N GLU A 383 -10.70 -8.53 -23.88
CA GLU A 383 -11.12 -9.33 -25.02
C GLU A 383 -10.63 -10.77 -24.88
N LYS A 384 -9.35 -10.96 -24.55
CA LYS A 384 -8.78 -12.27 -24.28
C LYS A 384 -9.56 -13.00 -23.20
N ARG A 385 -9.88 -12.33 -22.10
CA ARG A 385 -10.63 -12.91 -20.98
C ARG A 385 -12.06 -13.29 -21.36
N GLN A 386 -12.72 -12.51 -22.22
CA GLN A 386 -14.03 -12.88 -22.76
C GLN A 386 -13.96 -14.13 -23.64
N ARG A 387 -12.93 -14.23 -24.49
CA ARG A 387 -12.70 -15.42 -25.33
C ARG A 387 -12.35 -16.66 -24.50
N GLU A 388 -11.49 -16.51 -23.48
CA GLU A 388 -11.20 -17.57 -22.52
C GLU A 388 -12.49 -18.07 -21.86
N HIS A 389 -13.34 -17.17 -21.35
CA HIS A 389 -14.62 -17.54 -20.75
C HIS A 389 -15.56 -18.24 -21.74
N LYS A 390 -15.63 -17.80 -22.99
CA LYS A 390 -16.42 -18.46 -24.03
C LYS A 390 -15.92 -19.88 -24.30
N ALA A 391 -14.61 -20.11 -24.33
CA ALA A 391 -14.03 -21.44 -24.44
C ALA A 391 -14.42 -22.34 -23.26
N GLU A 392 -14.38 -21.82 -22.02
CA GLU A 392 -14.83 -22.54 -20.82
C GLU A 392 -16.30 -22.97 -20.93
N LEU A 393 -17.18 -22.09 -21.42
CA LEU A 393 -18.60 -22.37 -21.61
C LEU A 393 -18.84 -23.45 -22.66
N LEU A 394 -18.23 -23.32 -23.84
CA LEU A 394 -18.36 -24.28 -24.94
C LEU A 394 -17.83 -25.67 -24.54
N TYR A 395 -16.69 -25.70 -23.85
CA TYR A 395 -16.14 -26.94 -23.32
C TYR A 395 -17.05 -27.58 -22.26
N SER A 396 -17.63 -26.77 -21.35
CA SER A 396 -18.57 -27.27 -20.35
C SER A 396 -19.84 -27.87 -20.97
N GLN A 397 -20.33 -27.28 -22.07
CA GLN A 397 -21.46 -27.82 -22.83
C GLN A 397 -21.12 -29.17 -23.47
N TRP A 398 -19.91 -29.30 -24.03
CA TRP A 398 -19.43 -30.57 -24.58
C TRP A 398 -19.22 -31.64 -23.50
N LEU A 399 -18.65 -31.27 -22.34
CA LEU A 399 -18.41 -32.19 -21.22
C LEU A 399 -19.68 -32.91 -20.74
N ILE A 400 -20.82 -32.23 -20.75
CA ILE A 400 -22.13 -32.78 -20.35
C ILE A 400 -22.57 -33.92 -21.30
N GLN A 401 -22.03 -33.99 -22.51
CA GLN A 401 -22.30 -35.06 -23.47
C GLN A 401 -21.35 -36.25 -23.33
N VAL A 402 -20.20 -36.08 -22.67
CA VAL A 402 -19.22 -37.14 -22.42
C VAL A 402 -19.69 -38.07 -21.30
N LEU A 403 -19.33 -39.35 -21.40
CA LEU A 403 -19.61 -40.38 -20.40
C LEU A 403 -19.08 -39.95 -19.00
N PRO A 404 -19.95 -39.87 -17.97
CA PRO A 404 -19.55 -39.39 -16.63
C PRO A 404 -18.37 -40.13 -16.01
N SER A 405 -18.23 -41.43 -16.25
CA SER A 405 -17.07 -42.23 -15.78
C SER A 405 -15.74 -41.76 -16.33
N GLN A 406 -15.72 -41.13 -17.51
CA GLN A 406 -14.53 -40.54 -18.12
C GLN A 406 -14.31 -39.08 -17.69
N ARG A 407 -15.36 -38.36 -17.25
CA ARG A 407 -15.24 -36.94 -16.82
C ARG A 407 -14.24 -36.74 -15.68
N LEU A 408 -14.07 -37.74 -14.83
CA LEU A 408 -13.06 -37.76 -13.77
C LEU A 408 -11.63 -37.58 -14.31
N TYR A 409 -11.41 -37.94 -15.58
CA TYR A 409 -10.12 -37.86 -16.26
C TYR A 409 -9.91 -36.52 -16.97
N LEU A 410 -10.97 -35.77 -17.24
CA LEU A 410 -10.93 -34.62 -18.15
C LEU A 410 -10.47 -33.34 -17.46
N PRO A 411 -9.87 -32.38 -18.21
CA PRO A 411 -9.57 -31.05 -17.70
C PRO A 411 -10.80 -30.37 -17.08
N CYS A 412 -10.61 -29.57 -16.04
CA CYS A 412 -11.68 -28.72 -15.53
C CYS A 412 -11.99 -27.58 -16.53
N SER A 413 -13.16 -26.96 -16.43
CA SER A 413 -13.58 -25.96 -17.43
C SER A 413 -12.60 -24.80 -17.60
N HIS A 414 -12.00 -24.32 -16.50
CA HIS A 414 -10.99 -23.25 -16.51
C HIS A 414 -9.68 -23.63 -17.23
N GLN A 415 -9.44 -24.91 -17.50
CA GLN A 415 -8.30 -25.39 -18.26
C GLN A 415 -8.57 -25.44 -19.77
N ALA A 416 -9.83 -25.32 -20.20
CA ALA A 416 -10.22 -25.35 -21.60
C ALA A 416 -9.47 -24.33 -22.48
N PRO A 417 -9.24 -23.07 -22.05
CA PRO A 417 -8.47 -22.10 -22.82
C PRO A 417 -7.05 -22.52 -23.21
N PHE A 418 -6.46 -23.47 -22.48
CA PHE A 418 -5.11 -23.98 -22.73
C PHE A 418 -5.07 -25.21 -23.64
N LEU A 419 -6.23 -25.71 -24.08
CA LEU A 419 -6.31 -26.77 -25.08
C LEU A 419 -5.88 -26.23 -26.45
N SER A 420 -5.22 -27.09 -27.23
CA SER A 420 -4.69 -26.74 -28.55
C SER A 420 -5.78 -26.20 -29.50
N CYS A 421 -6.99 -26.76 -29.49
CA CYS A 421 -8.11 -26.27 -30.33
C CYS A 421 -8.53 -24.83 -30.06
N PHE A 422 -8.36 -24.31 -28.84
CA PHE A 422 -8.76 -22.94 -28.49
C PHE A 422 -7.59 -21.94 -28.54
N ALA A 423 -6.34 -22.41 -28.50
CA ALA A 423 -5.16 -21.56 -28.40
C ALA A 423 -5.06 -20.52 -29.53
N GLU A 424 -5.36 -20.91 -30.76
CA GLU A 424 -5.32 -20.01 -31.92
C GLU A 424 -6.45 -18.97 -31.87
N VAL A 425 -7.70 -19.40 -31.61
CA VAL A 425 -8.86 -18.49 -31.62
C VAL A 425 -8.81 -17.46 -30.48
N ILE A 426 -8.27 -17.86 -29.32
CA ILE A 426 -8.13 -16.98 -28.15
C ILE A 426 -7.08 -15.90 -28.40
N ASN A 427 -5.97 -16.23 -29.07
CA ASN A 427 -4.87 -15.29 -29.28
C ASN A 427 -4.90 -14.61 -30.67
N LYS A 428 -5.82 -15.00 -31.56
CA LYS A 428 -6.12 -14.29 -32.82
C LYS A 428 -6.45 -12.83 -32.52
N ASP A 429 -6.06 -11.90 -33.39
CA ASP A 429 -6.16 -10.45 -33.21
C ASP A 429 -7.19 -9.99 -32.16
N LEU A 430 -6.69 -9.57 -31.00
CA LEU A 430 -7.48 -9.17 -29.82
C LEU A 430 -8.06 -7.76 -29.93
N LEU A 431 -7.76 -7.04 -31.02
CA LEU A 431 -8.36 -5.74 -31.31
C LEU A 431 -9.40 -5.81 -32.44
N ALA A 432 -9.49 -6.95 -33.13
CA ALA A 432 -10.51 -7.21 -34.14
C ALA A 432 -11.72 -7.94 -33.52
N GLU A 433 -12.90 -7.67 -34.08
CA GLU A 433 -14.11 -8.44 -33.76
C GLU A 433 -13.94 -9.88 -34.25
N LEU A 434 -14.30 -10.85 -33.40
CA LEU A 434 -14.24 -12.27 -33.71
C LEU A 434 -15.66 -12.80 -33.95
N PRO A 435 -16.02 -13.17 -35.19
CA PRO A 435 -17.34 -13.73 -35.50
C PRO A 435 -17.60 -15.06 -34.79
N ASP A 436 -18.87 -15.38 -34.51
CA ASP A 436 -19.24 -16.65 -33.89
C ASP A 436 -18.83 -17.88 -34.70
N ALA A 437 -18.83 -17.78 -36.05
CA ALA A 437 -18.43 -18.86 -36.94
C ALA A 437 -16.96 -19.32 -36.75
N ASP A 438 -16.07 -18.44 -36.26
CA ASP A 438 -14.67 -18.78 -35.98
C ASP A 438 -14.53 -19.77 -34.80
N TRP A 439 -15.61 -20.01 -34.04
CA TRP A 439 -15.63 -21.00 -32.96
C TRP A 439 -16.01 -22.41 -33.42
N ASP A 440 -16.57 -22.58 -34.62
CA ASP A 440 -17.05 -23.88 -35.11
C ASP A 440 -15.93 -24.91 -35.28
N GLU A 441 -14.77 -24.48 -35.78
CA GLU A 441 -13.59 -25.32 -35.93
C GLU A 441 -12.98 -25.73 -34.57
N PRO A 442 -12.71 -24.79 -33.63
CA PRO A 442 -12.34 -25.13 -32.26
C PRO A 442 -13.28 -26.13 -31.59
N ILE A 443 -14.60 -25.98 -31.76
CA ILE A 443 -15.61 -26.88 -31.19
C ILE A 443 -15.47 -28.30 -31.74
N ARG A 444 -15.30 -28.46 -33.06
CA ARG A 444 -15.05 -29.78 -33.68
C ARG A 444 -13.73 -30.40 -33.22
N GLY A 445 -12.74 -29.58 -32.89
CA GLY A 445 -11.43 -30.01 -32.41
C GLY A 445 -11.37 -30.39 -30.93
N ILE A 446 -12.42 -30.15 -30.14
CA ILE A 446 -12.44 -30.45 -28.69
C ILE A 446 -12.09 -31.92 -28.40
N PRO A 447 -12.74 -32.93 -29.01
CA PRO A 447 -12.49 -34.33 -28.65
C PRO A 447 -11.03 -34.74 -28.85
N GLN A 448 -10.43 -34.34 -29.97
CA GLN A 448 -9.04 -34.67 -30.28
C GLN A 448 -8.07 -33.93 -29.35
N SER A 449 -8.29 -32.63 -29.11
CA SER A 449 -7.41 -31.84 -28.25
C SER A 449 -7.42 -32.34 -26.81
N VAL A 450 -8.59 -32.79 -26.33
CA VAL A 450 -8.74 -33.42 -25.02
C VAL A 450 -8.05 -34.78 -25.00
N ALA A 451 -8.20 -35.61 -26.04
CA ALA A 451 -7.52 -36.90 -26.14
C ALA A 451 -5.99 -36.74 -26.15
N ASP A 452 -5.46 -35.77 -26.89
CA ASP A 452 -4.03 -35.47 -26.94
C ASP A 452 -3.51 -35.05 -25.55
N TRP A 453 -4.27 -34.19 -24.87
CA TRP A 453 -3.96 -33.75 -23.51
C TRP A 453 -3.98 -34.93 -22.52
N LEU A 454 -4.99 -35.80 -22.60
CA LEU A 454 -5.10 -37.01 -21.77
C LEU A 454 -3.94 -37.97 -22.00
N CYS A 455 -3.62 -38.26 -23.26
CA CYS A 455 -2.50 -39.13 -23.62
C CYS A 455 -1.19 -38.57 -23.09
N LEU A 456 -0.93 -37.26 -23.30
CA LEU A 456 0.26 -36.59 -22.77
C LEU A 456 0.37 -36.75 -21.24
N LYS A 457 -0.74 -36.55 -20.51
CA LYS A 457 -0.75 -36.64 -19.05
C LYS A 457 -0.58 -38.08 -18.56
N ARG A 458 -1.23 -39.03 -19.22
CA ARG A 458 -1.07 -40.46 -18.94
C ARG A 458 0.38 -40.89 -19.15
N ASP A 459 0.97 -40.53 -20.28
CA ASP A 459 2.33 -40.96 -20.64
C ASP A 459 3.37 -40.36 -19.68
N GLN A 460 3.17 -39.12 -19.21
CA GLN A 460 3.96 -38.53 -18.13
C GLN A 460 3.90 -39.36 -16.84
N CYS A 461 2.72 -39.90 -16.48
CA CYS A 461 2.56 -40.75 -15.30
C CYS A 461 3.14 -42.15 -15.49
N ILE A 462 2.95 -42.75 -16.67
CA ILE A 462 3.52 -44.07 -17.01
C ILE A 462 5.05 -44.01 -16.95
N ALA A 463 5.67 -42.92 -17.41
CA ALA A 463 7.11 -42.74 -17.36
C ALA A 463 7.70 -42.72 -15.93
N MET A 464 6.86 -42.53 -14.90
CA MET A 464 7.27 -42.58 -13.49
C MET A 464 7.14 -43.99 -12.87
N LEU A 465 6.49 -44.93 -13.56
CA LEU A 465 6.31 -46.30 -13.08
C LEU A 465 7.59 -47.14 -13.31
N PRO A 466 7.83 -48.19 -12.49
CA PRO A 466 8.89 -49.17 -12.75
C PRO A 466 8.76 -49.85 -14.11
N THR A 467 9.88 -50.31 -14.68
CA THR A 467 9.96 -50.96 -16.01
C THR A 467 9.15 -52.26 -16.14
N ASP A 468 8.72 -52.84 -15.03
CA ASP A 468 7.97 -54.09 -14.99
C ASP A 468 6.48 -53.92 -15.39
N TYR A 469 6.01 -52.68 -15.52
CA TYR A 469 4.67 -52.34 -15.99
C TYR A 469 4.63 -52.36 -17.53
N LYS A 470 3.93 -53.35 -18.13
CA LYS A 470 3.90 -53.58 -19.60
C LYS A 470 3.23 -52.44 -20.41
N GLU A 471 3.68 -52.30 -21.66
CA GLU A 471 3.49 -51.18 -22.60
C GLU A 471 2.06 -50.84 -23.09
N ASN A 472 1.96 -49.57 -23.51
CA ASN A 472 1.04 -48.89 -24.43
C ASN A 472 -0.45 -48.81 -24.06
N GLY A 473 -0.81 -47.69 -23.42
CA GLY A 473 -2.20 -47.24 -23.43
C GLY A 473 -2.62 -46.82 -24.85
N GLY A 474 -3.79 -47.30 -25.29
CA GLY A 474 -4.41 -46.88 -26.55
C GLY A 474 -4.84 -45.41 -26.54
N SER A 475 -5.51 -44.94 -27.59
CA SER A 475 -6.05 -43.57 -27.59
C SER A 475 -7.07 -43.38 -26.46
N MET A 476 -6.89 -42.36 -25.60
CA MET A 476 -7.85 -41.98 -24.55
C MET A 476 -8.93 -41.05 -25.12
N LEU A 477 -9.56 -41.43 -26.24
CA LEU A 477 -10.60 -40.61 -26.86
C LEU A 477 -11.86 -40.61 -25.97
N PRO A 478 -12.37 -39.43 -25.56
CA PRO A 478 -13.59 -39.34 -24.78
C PRO A 478 -14.80 -39.87 -25.56
N THR A 479 -15.58 -40.73 -24.93
CA THR A 479 -16.76 -41.38 -25.50
C THR A 479 -18.01 -40.58 -25.16
N LEU A 480 -18.80 -40.23 -26.17
CA LEU A 480 -20.07 -39.52 -25.98
C LEU A 480 -21.16 -40.49 -25.50
N LEU A 481 -22.13 -39.98 -24.75
CA LEU A 481 -23.29 -40.76 -24.28
C LEU A 481 -24.13 -41.35 -25.42
N SER A 482 -24.13 -40.69 -26.58
CA SER A 482 -24.81 -41.13 -27.80
C SER A 482 -24.03 -42.17 -28.63
N ASP A 483 -22.75 -42.41 -28.30
CA ASP A 483 -21.89 -43.33 -29.04
C ASP A 483 -22.25 -44.80 -28.73
N PRO A 484 -22.40 -45.68 -29.74
CA PRO A 484 -22.56 -47.11 -29.53
C PRO A 484 -21.47 -47.74 -28.62
N ALA A 485 -20.24 -47.21 -28.65
CA ALA A 485 -19.13 -47.65 -27.82
C ALA A 485 -19.33 -47.35 -26.31
N ALA A 486 -20.27 -46.45 -25.95
CA ALA A 486 -20.58 -46.15 -24.55
C ALA A 486 -21.07 -47.39 -23.79
N GLY A 487 -21.71 -48.35 -24.47
CA GLY A 487 -22.09 -49.64 -23.88
C GLY A 487 -20.88 -50.44 -23.40
N ALA A 488 -19.86 -50.57 -24.26
CA ALA A 488 -18.62 -51.29 -23.94
C ALA A 488 -17.83 -50.61 -22.81
N MET A 489 -17.81 -49.27 -22.78
CA MET A 489 -17.15 -48.51 -21.71
C MET A 489 -17.79 -48.74 -20.33
N ARG A 490 -19.12 -48.89 -20.27
CA ARG A 490 -19.84 -49.19 -19.02
C ARG A 490 -19.56 -50.60 -18.51
N SER A 491 -19.55 -51.59 -19.41
CA SER A 491 -19.47 -53.01 -19.04
C SER A 491 -18.05 -53.54 -18.81
N GLY A 492 -17.05 -52.67 -18.64
CA GLY A 492 -15.66 -53.05 -18.32
C GLY A 492 -14.58 -52.32 -19.13
N GLY A 493 -14.93 -51.53 -20.15
CA GLY A 493 -13.94 -50.80 -20.95
C GLY A 493 -13.09 -49.81 -20.15
N MET A 494 -13.62 -49.28 -19.04
CA MET A 494 -12.87 -48.39 -18.15
C MET A 494 -11.67 -49.07 -17.46
N ASP A 495 -11.67 -50.41 -17.32
CA ASP A 495 -10.61 -51.14 -16.65
C ASP A 495 -9.28 -51.13 -17.45
N THR A 496 -9.33 -50.69 -18.72
CA THR A 496 -8.16 -50.54 -19.60
C THR A 496 -7.93 -49.12 -20.12
N PHE A 497 -8.79 -48.16 -19.72
CA PHE A 497 -8.85 -46.83 -20.32
C PHE A 497 -7.55 -46.02 -20.17
N ALA A 498 -6.98 -45.98 -18.97
CA ALA A 498 -5.68 -45.33 -18.72
C ALA A 498 -4.50 -46.32 -18.74
N GLY A 499 -4.70 -47.55 -19.23
CA GLY A 499 -3.66 -48.59 -19.32
C GLY A 499 -3.11 -48.99 -17.93
N PRO A 500 -1.78 -49.05 -17.73
CA PRO A 500 -1.17 -49.45 -16.45
C PRO A 500 -1.56 -48.58 -15.25
N LEU A 501 -2.09 -47.38 -15.48
CA LEU A 501 -2.59 -46.50 -14.41
C LEU A 501 -3.87 -47.07 -13.76
N GLU A 502 -4.62 -47.95 -14.42
CA GLU A 502 -5.80 -48.58 -13.80
C GLU A 502 -5.42 -49.66 -12.77
N LEU A 503 -4.15 -50.11 -12.69
CA LEU A 503 -3.70 -51.12 -11.72
C LEU A 503 -3.81 -50.61 -10.27
N ALA A 504 -4.25 -51.47 -9.37
CA ALA A 504 -4.35 -51.16 -7.93
C ALA A 504 -2.99 -50.83 -7.30
N THR A 505 -1.89 -51.31 -7.91
CA THR A 505 -0.51 -51.08 -7.48
C THR A 505 0.08 -49.77 -8.02
N SER A 506 -0.61 -49.08 -8.92
CA SER A 506 -0.20 -47.78 -9.48
C SER A 506 -0.52 -46.65 -8.49
N VAL A 507 0.34 -46.51 -7.48
CA VAL A 507 0.17 -45.56 -6.36
C VAL A 507 1.13 -44.39 -6.50
N PHE A 508 0.59 -43.18 -6.35
CA PHE A 508 1.35 -41.95 -6.47
C PHE A 508 1.22 -41.09 -5.22
N LYS A 509 2.25 -40.29 -4.94
CA LYS A 509 2.24 -39.27 -3.88
C LYS A 509 2.31 -37.86 -4.47
N LEU A 510 1.56 -36.96 -3.86
CA LEU A 510 1.56 -35.54 -4.19
C LEU A 510 2.36 -34.75 -3.14
N GLY A 511 3.41 -34.04 -3.54
CA GLY A 511 4.22 -33.20 -2.66
C GLY A 511 3.65 -31.78 -2.53
N PHE A 512 3.26 -31.37 -1.32
CA PHE A 512 2.91 -29.97 -1.01
C PHE A 512 4.17 -29.19 -0.58
N THR A 513 4.61 -28.23 -1.39
CA THR A 513 5.61 -27.23 -0.97
C THR A 513 4.90 -26.07 -0.29
N GLY A 514 4.85 -26.05 1.05
CA GLY A 514 4.29 -24.88 1.75
C GLY A 514 4.25 -24.92 3.27
N PHE A 515 4.22 -26.09 3.91
CA PHE A 515 4.25 -26.17 5.38
C PHE A 515 5.56 -26.79 5.87
N PRO A 516 6.34 -26.08 6.71
CA PRO A 516 7.53 -26.64 7.32
C PRO A 516 7.20 -27.87 8.18
N HIS A 517 8.02 -28.91 8.09
CA HIS A 517 7.86 -30.20 8.78
C HIS A 517 7.71 -30.12 10.31
N TYR A 518 7.92 -28.96 10.94
CA TYR A 518 7.86 -28.79 12.40
C TYR A 518 6.47 -28.47 12.97
N LEU A 519 5.43 -28.27 12.15
CA LEU A 519 4.03 -28.09 12.61
C LEU A 519 3.15 -29.34 12.45
N SER A 520 3.74 -30.50 12.12
CA SER A 520 3.03 -31.77 11.93
C SER A 520 2.38 -32.36 13.19
N SER A 521 2.66 -31.81 14.38
CA SER A 521 2.15 -32.32 15.65
C SER A 521 0.71 -31.91 16.01
N LEU A 522 0.11 -30.95 15.28
CA LEU A 522 -1.25 -30.44 15.54
C LEU A 522 -2.31 -30.90 14.52
N SER A 523 -2.02 -31.91 13.70
CA SER A 523 -2.86 -32.44 12.61
C SER A 523 -4.10 -33.27 13.02
N TRP A 524 -4.65 -33.07 14.22
CA TRP A 524 -5.77 -33.89 14.72
C TRP A 524 -7.14 -33.24 14.44
N LEU A 525 -7.17 -31.99 13.98
CA LEU A 525 -8.40 -31.20 13.74
C LEU A 525 -8.62 -30.78 12.26
N SER A 526 -7.80 -31.23 11.32
CA SER A 526 -8.03 -30.96 9.88
C SER A 526 -7.52 -32.12 9.05
N SER A 527 -8.28 -32.51 8.03
CA SER A 527 -8.01 -33.64 7.12
C SER A 527 -6.53 -33.69 6.68
N PRO A 528 -5.89 -34.88 6.60
CA PRO A 528 -4.46 -34.98 6.36
C PRO A 528 -4.06 -34.33 5.01
N PRO A 529 -2.91 -33.63 4.93
CA PRO A 529 -2.58 -32.73 3.81
C PRO A 529 -1.99 -33.43 2.56
N THR A 530 -2.17 -34.73 2.42
CA THR A 530 -1.72 -35.51 1.27
C THR A 530 -2.69 -36.67 1.09
N SER A 531 -3.61 -36.55 0.13
CA SER A 531 -4.58 -37.60 -0.20
C SER A 531 -3.90 -38.69 -1.03
N LEU A 532 -4.23 -39.97 -0.79
CA LEU A 532 -4.03 -41.02 -1.79
C LEU A 532 -4.55 -40.52 -3.12
N THR A 533 -3.82 -40.82 -4.18
CA THR A 533 -4.44 -40.95 -5.49
C THR A 533 -3.97 -42.29 -6.04
N THR A 534 -4.88 -43.28 -6.05
CA THR A 534 -4.78 -44.30 -7.09
C THR A 534 -4.73 -43.56 -8.42
N ALA A 535 -4.02 -44.07 -9.43
CA ALA A 535 -3.73 -43.23 -10.59
C ALA A 535 -4.99 -42.71 -11.33
N ARG A 536 -6.14 -43.38 -11.20
CA ARG A 536 -7.47 -42.87 -11.60
C ARG A 536 -7.87 -41.54 -10.94
N MET A 537 -7.52 -41.34 -9.67
CA MET A 537 -7.83 -40.12 -8.92
C MET A 537 -6.81 -38.98 -9.16
N LEU A 538 -5.66 -39.26 -9.79
CA LEU A 538 -4.71 -38.21 -10.19
C LEU A 538 -5.33 -37.20 -11.15
N CYS A 539 -6.29 -37.64 -11.94
CA CYS A 539 -6.90 -36.80 -12.95
C CYS A 539 -7.80 -35.71 -12.38
N ALA A 540 -8.50 -35.99 -11.28
CA ALA A 540 -9.20 -34.98 -10.50
C ALA A 540 -8.21 -34.00 -9.84
N ALA A 541 -7.02 -34.48 -9.43
CA ALA A 541 -5.96 -33.65 -8.88
C ALA A 541 -5.29 -32.73 -9.93
N TRP A 542 -5.37 -33.01 -11.22
CA TRP A 542 -4.82 -32.15 -12.30
C TRP A 542 -5.43 -30.74 -12.33
N SER A 543 -6.65 -30.57 -11.78
CA SER A 543 -7.27 -29.26 -11.60
C SER A 543 -6.63 -28.43 -10.47
N GLN A 544 -6.08 -29.08 -9.43
CA GLN A 544 -5.39 -28.44 -8.30
C GLN A 544 -3.88 -28.30 -8.54
N ILE A 545 -3.31 -29.14 -9.40
CA ILE A 545 -1.92 -29.06 -9.84
C ILE A 545 -1.83 -28.05 -10.99
N GLY A 546 -2.21 -26.80 -10.71
CA GLY A 546 -2.03 -25.69 -11.64
C GLY A 546 -0.57 -25.61 -12.09
N SER A 547 -0.36 -25.70 -13.41
CA SER A 547 0.95 -25.56 -14.07
C SER A 547 2.06 -26.44 -13.48
N ILE A 548 2.05 -27.74 -13.80
CA ILE A 548 3.31 -28.51 -13.80
C ILE A 548 4.21 -27.84 -14.83
N ARG A 549 5.09 -26.94 -14.40
CA ARG A 549 6.25 -26.56 -15.21
C ARG A 549 7.07 -27.84 -15.41
N PRO A 550 7.68 -28.04 -16.59
CA PRO A 550 8.66 -29.11 -16.75
C PRO A 550 9.68 -29.04 -15.62
N GLY A 551 9.77 -30.08 -14.77
CA GLY A 551 10.73 -30.17 -13.66
C GLY A 551 10.21 -29.86 -12.23
N SER A 552 8.91 -29.83 -11.94
CA SER A 552 8.43 -29.70 -10.55
C SER A 552 8.25 -31.06 -9.83
N ASP A 553 8.91 -31.25 -8.69
CA ASP A 553 8.85 -32.44 -7.78
C ASP A 553 7.47 -32.68 -7.09
N ARG A 554 6.36 -32.28 -7.72
CA ARG A 554 5.03 -32.31 -7.09
C ARG A 554 4.32 -33.66 -7.17
N LEU A 555 4.66 -34.53 -8.13
CA LEU A 555 4.03 -35.83 -8.33
C LEU A 555 5.11 -36.89 -8.54
N SER A 556 5.05 -38.00 -7.80
CA SER A 556 5.99 -39.12 -7.98
C SER A 556 5.35 -40.46 -7.64
N PHE A 557 5.83 -41.54 -8.26
CA PHE A 557 5.45 -42.90 -7.90
C PHE A 557 5.91 -43.23 -6.48
N ASP A 558 5.02 -43.81 -5.67
CA ASP A 558 5.34 -44.21 -4.30
C ASP A 558 5.44 -45.73 -4.17
N ARG A 559 6.68 -46.22 -4.09
CA ARG A 559 6.93 -47.66 -3.99
C ARG A 559 6.34 -48.26 -2.72
N ARG A 560 6.39 -47.52 -1.60
CA ARG A 560 5.87 -47.96 -0.29
C ARG A 560 4.35 -48.18 -0.35
N GLY A 561 3.61 -47.23 -0.92
CA GLY A 561 2.19 -47.37 -1.18
C GLY A 561 1.87 -48.50 -2.16
N SER A 562 2.65 -48.64 -3.23
CA SER A 562 2.50 -49.73 -4.20
C SER A 562 2.65 -51.12 -3.56
N ASP A 563 3.67 -51.31 -2.71
CA ASP A 563 3.89 -52.57 -1.99
C ASP A 563 2.75 -52.86 -1.00
N ALA A 564 2.20 -51.83 -0.34
CA ALA A 564 1.03 -51.97 0.52
C ALA A 564 -0.22 -52.38 -0.27
N ALA A 565 -0.47 -51.76 -1.42
CA ALA A 565 -1.56 -52.14 -2.31
C ALA A 565 -1.41 -53.59 -2.79
N ALA A 566 -0.21 -53.99 -3.23
CA ALA A 566 0.07 -55.37 -3.62
C ALA A 566 -0.22 -56.38 -2.50
N SER A 567 0.15 -56.05 -1.25
CA SER A 567 -0.14 -56.93 -0.10
C SER A 567 -1.64 -57.09 0.17
N LEU A 568 -2.44 -56.04 -0.05
CA LEU A 568 -3.90 -56.09 0.11
C LEU A 568 -4.56 -56.89 -1.01
N VAL A 569 -4.08 -56.75 -2.24
CA VAL A 569 -4.54 -57.53 -3.41
C VAL A 569 -4.26 -59.02 -3.21
N MET A 570 -3.06 -59.40 -2.77
CA MET A 570 -2.74 -60.79 -2.46
C MET A 570 -3.61 -61.34 -1.32
N LEU A 571 -3.90 -60.53 -0.30
CA LEU A 571 -4.69 -60.95 0.85
C LEU A 571 -6.15 -61.29 0.50
N VAL A 572 -6.70 -60.68 -0.56
CA VAL A 572 -8.03 -61.04 -1.08
C VAL A 572 -7.99 -62.17 -2.12
N GLY A 573 -6.81 -62.75 -2.37
CA GLY A 573 -6.62 -63.88 -3.30
C GLY A 573 -6.51 -63.46 -4.77
N LEU A 574 -6.16 -62.21 -5.06
CA LEU A 574 -5.98 -61.69 -6.41
C LEU A 574 -4.50 -61.48 -6.74
N ASP A 575 -4.17 -61.36 -8.03
CA ASP A 575 -2.81 -61.15 -8.53
C ASP A 575 -2.49 -59.65 -8.67
N PRO A 576 -1.50 -59.10 -7.93
CA PRO A 576 -1.11 -57.69 -8.00
C PRO A 576 -0.67 -57.20 -9.38
N SER A 577 -0.25 -58.10 -10.27
CA SER A 577 0.27 -57.73 -11.59
C SER A 577 -0.83 -57.38 -12.61
N ASN A 578 -2.07 -57.80 -12.36
CA ASN A 578 -3.21 -57.60 -13.28
C ASN A 578 -4.45 -57.00 -12.63
N THR A 579 -4.47 -56.87 -11.30
CA THR A 579 -5.65 -56.38 -10.58
C THR A 579 -5.77 -54.87 -10.71
N VAL A 580 -6.88 -54.42 -11.29
CA VAL A 580 -7.25 -53.00 -11.38
C VAL A 580 -7.88 -52.47 -10.10
N ASP A 581 -7.76 -51.17 -9.86
CA ASP A 581 -8.25 -50.50 -8.65
C ASP A 581 -9.79 -50.64 -8.51
N ARG A 582 -10.53 -50.56 -9.62
CA ARG A 582 -11.98 -50.77 -9.68
C ARG A 582 -12.40 -52.15 -9.20
N THR A 583 -11.60 -53.19 -9.43
CA THR A 583 -11.86 -54.54 -8.93
C THR A 583 -11.77 -54.57 -7.41
N MET A 584 -10.78 -53.91 -6.83
CA MET A 584 -10.65 -53.79 -5.37
C MET A 584 -11.78 -52.95 -4.75
N ASP A 585 -12.24 -51.91 -5.45
CA ASP A 585 -13.42 -51.12 -5.06
C ASP A 585 -14.71 -51.93 -5.09
N ARG A 586 -14.97 -52.70 -6.16
CA ARG A 586 -16.15 -53.57 -6.32
C ARG A 586 -16.20 -54.63 -5.22
N LEU A 587 -15.06 -55.23 -4.86
CA LEU A 587 -14.97 -56.18 -3.74
C LEU A 587 -15.37 -55.55 -2.41
N ASN A 588 -15.14 -54.24 -2.24
CA ASN A 588 -15.58 -53.42 -1.10
C ASN A 588 -15.36 -54.10 0.27
N ARG A 589 -14.19 -54.74 0.44
CA ARG A 589 -13.78 -55.42 1.67
C ARG A 589 -13.30 -54.44 2.72
N ARG A 590 -13.21 -54.89 3.97
CA ARG A 590 -12.66 -54.13 5.09
C ARG A 590 -11.43 -54.82 5.64
N PHE A 591 -10.45 -54.02 6.03
CA PHE A 591 -9.15 -54.48 6.51
C PHE A 591 -8.79 -53.79 7.82
N ILE A 592 -7.95 -54.45 8.61
CA ILE A 592 -7.36 -53.90 9.84
C ILE A 592 -5.84 -53.91 9.73
N CYS A 593 -5.20 -52.82 10.17
CA CYS A 593 -3.75 -52.77 10.35
C CYS A 593 -3.36 -53.52 11.63
N MET A 594 -2.47 -54.50 11.52
CA MET A 594 -1.99 -55.30 12.66
C MET A 594 -0.76 -54.69 13.35
N ASN A 595 -0.19 -53.64 12.78
CA ASN A 595 0.95 -52.91 13.36
C ASN A 595 0.49 -51.75 14.28
N CYS A 596 -0.78 -51.38 14.25
CA CYS A 596 -1.35 -50.35 15.10
C CYS A 596 -1.71 -50.91 16.49
N PRO A 597 -1.45 -50.18 17.58
CA PRO A 597 -1.97 -50.56 18.88
C PRO A 597 -3.51 -50.49 18.87
N PRO A 598 -4.20 -51.39 19.59
CA PRO A 598 -5.64 -51.31 19.77
C PRO A 598 -6.00 -49.97 20.43
N LYS A 599 -7.10 -49.34 20.01
CA LYS A 599 -7.59 -48.12 20.67
C LYS A 599 -7.97 -48.44 22.12
N VAL A 600 -8.02 -47.43 22.98
CA VAL A 600 -8.40 -47.53 24.42
C VAL A 600 -9.74 -48.27 24.64
N THR A 601 -10.62 -48.30 23.63
CA THR A 601 -11.90 -49.03 23.62
C THR A 601 -11.80 -50.51 23.18
N GLY A 602 -10.60 -51.04 22.98
CA GLY A 602 -10.35 -52.43 22.56
C GLY A 602 -10.67 -52.75 21.09
N SER A 603 -11.06 -51.75 20.27
CA SER A 603 -11.42 -51.95 18.86
C SER A 603 -10.33 -51.46 17.90
N LEU A 604 -9.97 -52.30 16.92
CA LEU A 604 -9.15 -51.93 15.77
C LEU A 604 -10.03 -51.25 14.72
N LEU A 605 -9.51 -50.22 14.07
CA LEU A 605 -10.26 -49.46 13.07
C LEU A 605 -10.32 -50.23 11.74
N ALA A 606 -11.52 -50.66 11.35
CA ALA A 606 -11.77 -51.19 10.01
C ALA A 606 -11.63 -50.09 8.96
N ARG A 607 -10.94 -50.38 7.86
CA ARG A 607 -10.60 -49.43 6.79
C ARG A 607 -10.89 -50.04 5.41
N THR A 608 -11.14 -49.20 4.42
CA THR A 608 -11.11 -49.58 2.99
C THR A 608 -9.68 -49.88 2.55
N TRP A 609 -9.51 -50.54 1.40
CA TRP A 609 -8.17 -50.83 0.87
C TRP A 609 -7.38 -49.53 0.59
N VAL A 610 -8.02 -48.53 -0.03
CA VAL A 610 -7.47 -47.16 -0.24
C VAL A 610 -7.00 -46.56 1.08
N SER A 611 -7.84 -46.59 2.13
CA SER A 611 -7.49 -46.04 3.45
C SER A 611 -6.35 -46.81 4.13
N CYS A 612 -6.16 -48.10 3.82
CA CYS A 612 -5.03 -48.88 4.30
C CYS A 612 -3.72 -48.46 3.63
N VAL A 613 -3.73 -48.26 2.30
CA VAL A 613 -2.56 -47.76 1.57
C VAL A 613 -2.17 -46.37 2.11
N ASP A 614 -3.14 -45.46 2.26
CA ASP A 614 -2.94 -44.13 2.84
C ASP A 614 -2.29 -44.20 4.22
N HIS A 615 -2.91 -45.01 5.09
CA HIS A 615 -2.43 -45.20 6.45
C HIS A 615 -0.97 -45.69 6.46
N PHE A 616 -0.61 -46.62 5.58
CA PHE A 616 0.75 -47.16 5.52
C PHE A 616 1.77 -46.16 4.94
N MET A 617 1.35 -45.34 3.98
CA MET A 617 2.18 -44.28 3.39
C MET A 617 2.55 -43.21 4.43
N PHE A 618 1.62 -42.81 5.30
CA PHE A 618 1.85 -41.70 6.25
C PHE A 618 2.33 -42.12 7.65
N THR A 619 2.28 -43.40 7.97
CA THR A 619 2.72 -43.89 9.29
C THR A 619 4.16 -44.44 9.18
N GLU A 620 5.14 -43.54 9.11
CA GLU A 620 6.56 -43.91 8.95
C GLU A 620 7.16 -44.51 10.24
N PHE A 621 6.72 -44.05 11.42
CA PHE A 621 7.22 -44.56 12.71
C PHE A 621 6.49 -45.85 13.11
N GLY A 622 7.16 -47.00 12.97
CA GLY A 622 6.72 -48.30 13.52
C GLY A 622 6.08 -49.29 12.53
N HIS A 623 5.83 -48.90 11.28
CA HIS A 623 5.24 -49.79 10.26
C HIS A 623 6.30 -50.09 9.17
N ILE A 624 7.21 -51.05 9.43
CA ILE A 624 8.29 -51.40 8.50
C ILE A 624 7.75 -52.15 7.26
N ALA A 625 6.77 -53.03 7.46
CA ALA A 625 6.13 -53.81 6.41
C ALA A 625 4.60 -53.80 6.58
N PRO A 626 3.83 -53.84 5.48
CA PRO A 626 2.37 -53.88 5.54
C PRO A 626 1.90 -55.20 6.16
N LYS A 627 1.13 -55.12 7.25
CA LYS A 627 0.51 -56.29 7.90
C LYS A 627 -0.98 -56.05 8.09
N TRP A 628 -1.78 -56.76 7.31
CA TRP A 628 -3.24 -56.58 7.25
C TRP A 628 -3.97 -57.83 7.68
N ARG A 629 -5.12 -57.65 8.33
CA ARG A 629 -6.12 -58.70 8.55
C ARG A 629 -7.37 -58.37 7.75
N LEU A 630 -7.80 -59.30 6.90
CA LEU A 630 -9.08 -59.23 6.20
C LEU A 630 -10.19 -59.55 7.21
N LEU A 631 -11.23 -58.71 7.24
CA LEU A 631 -12.41 -58.97 8.07
C LEU A 631 -13.26 -60.08 7.45
N THR A 632 -13.91 -60.87 8.31
CA THR A 632 -14.93 -61.81 7.85
C THR A 632 -16.11 -61.05 7.22
N PRO A 633 -16.97 -61.72 6.42
CA PRO A 633 -18.17 -61.10 5.86
C PRO A 633 -19.08 -60.47 6.94
N GLU A 634 -19.21 -61.14 8.10
CA GLU A 634 -19.98 -60.65 9.25
C GLU A 634 -19.35 -59.41 9.89
N GLU A 635 -18.03 -59.43 10.16
CA GLU A 635 -17.30 -58.27 10.68
C GLU A 635 -17.36 -57.08 9.69
N THR A 636 -17.32 -57.37 8.39
CA THR A 636 -17.43 -56.36 7.32
C THR A 636 -18.82 -55.72 7.30
N ALA A 637 -19.88 -56.51 7.46
CA ALA A 637 -21.25 -56.00 7.54
C ALA A 637 -21.42 -55.08 8.77
N MET A 638 -20.94 -55.52 9.94
CA MET A 638 -20.97 -54.70 11.17
C MET A 638 -20.17 -53.40 11.03
N ALA A 639 -19.04 -53.43 10.32
CA ALA A 639 -18.26 -52.23 10.04
C ALA A 639 -19.02 -51.26 9.12
N LYS A 640 -19.67 -51.77 8.06
CA LYS A 640 -20.48 -50.96 7.13
C LYS A 640 -21.70 -50.33 7.80
N ASP A 641 -22.38 -51.04 8.70
CA ASP A 641 -23.50 -50.49 9.47
C ASP A 641 -23.06 -49.31 10.35
N ARG A 642 -21.87 -49.40 10.96
CA ARG A 642 -21.29 -48.30 11.76
C ARG A 642 -20.81 -47.12 10.90
N GLU A 643 -20.40 -47.37 9.66
CA GLU A 643 -20.01 -46.35 8.69
C GLU A 643 -21.23 -45.56 8.17
N GLN A 644 -22.35 -46.24 7.89
CA GLN A 644 -23.59 -45.59 7.43
C GLN A 644 -24.13 -44.54 8.43
N ILE A 645 -23.87 -44.72 9.73
CA ILE A 645 -24.25 -43.77 10.78
C ILE A 645 -23.40 -42.48 10.75
N ARG A 646 -22.23 -42.49 10.09
CA ARG A 646 -21.25 -41.38 10.10
C ARG A 646 -21.15 -40.57 8.80
N HIS A 647 -21.68 -41.06 7.68
CA HIS A 647 -21.56 -40.36 6.41
C HIS A 647 -22.70 -39.36 6.20
N GLY A 648 -22.35 -38.07 6.22
CA GLY A 648 -23.18 -36.99 5.70
C GLY A 648 -23.44 -37.15 4.19
N THR A 649 -24.51 -36.50 3.72
CA THR A 649 -24.99 -36.46 2.33
C THR A 649 -23.86 -36.32 1.30
N VAL A 650 -23.77 -37.26 0.35
CA VAL A 650 -23.03 -37.08 -0.90
C VAL A 650 -23.55 -35.80 -1.56
N SER A 651 -22.68 -34.81 -1.70
CA SER A 651 -23.10 -33.47 -2.13
C SER A 651 -23.34 -33.39 -3.65
N LYS A 652 -22.73 -34.28 -4.44
CA LYS A 652 -22.79 -34.29 -5.92
C LYS A 652 -22.73 -35.72 -6.49
N TRP A 653 -23.68 -36.08 -7.36
CA TRP A 653 -23.80 -37.42 -7.96
C TRP A 653 -24.20 -37.33 -9.43
N ASP A 654 -23.51 -38.05 -10.32
CA ASP A 654 -23.87 -38.10 -11.75
C ASP A 654 -24.19 -39.54 -12.18
N CYS A 655 -25.28 -39.68 -12.94
CA CYS A 655 -25.66 -40.96 -13.52
C CYS A 655 -24.79 -41.25 -14.73
N ASN A 656 -24.10 -42.39 -14.76
CA ASN A 656 -23.31 -42.74 -15.93
C ASN A 656 -24.19 -42.83 -17.20
N HIS A 657 -25.51 -43.06 -17.09
CA HIS A 657 -26.43 -43.40 -18.19
C HIS A 657 -27.19 -42.25 -18.82
N CYS A 658 -27.21 -41.07 -18.22
CA CYS A 658 -28.00 -39.94 -18.73
C CYS A 658 -27.29 -38.60 -18.54
N VAL A 659 -27.84 -37.57 -19.19
CA VAL A 659 -27.29 -36.20 -19.23
C VAL A 659 -27.71 -35.37 -18.00
N HIS A 660 -28.43 -35.95 -17.04
CA HIS A 660 -28.98 -35.18 -15.92
C HIS A 660 -27.87 -34.54 -15.06
N PRO A 661 -27.96 -33.24 -14.75
CA PRO A 661 -27.02 -32.59 -13.85
C PRO A 661 -27.26 -33.08 -12.41
N GLN A 662 -26.18 -33.45 -11.73
CA GLN A 662 -26.04 -33.60 -10.28
C GLN A 662 -27.35 -33.89 -9.53
N VAL A 663 -27.73 -35.17 -9.46
CA VAL A 663 -28.93 -35.60 -8.75
C VAL A 663 -28.67 -35.48 -7.25
N HIS A 664 -29.48 -34.69 -6.55
CA HIS A 664 -29.37 -34.57 -5.09
C HIS A 664 -29.62 -35.91 -4.40
N SER A 665 -28.96 -36.14 -3.26
CA SER A 665 -28.94 -37.42 -2.52
C SER A 665 -30.31 -38.08 -2.29
N ARG A 666 -31.39 -37.28 -2.14
CA ARG A 666 -32.76 -37.78 -1.96
C ARG A 666 -33.43 -38.29 -3.23
N GLU A 667 -32.95 -37.89 -4.40
CA GLU A 667 -33.54 -38.20 -5.71
C GLU A 667 -32.82 -39.34 -6.43
N ILE A 668 -31.63 -39.73 -5.96
CA ILE A 668 -30.80 -40.80 -6.53
C ILE A 668 -31.56 -42.13 -6.58
N VAL A 669 -32.24 -42.52 -5.49
CA VAL A 669 -32.95 -43.81 -5.40
C VAL A 669 -34.09 -43.90 -6.42
N ARG A 670 -34.86 -42.81 -6.59
CA ARG A 670 -35.91 -42.71 -7.60
C ARG A 670 -35.31 -42.77 -9.01
N HIS A 671 -34.23 -42.03 -9.26
CA HIS A 671 -33.56 -42.01 -10.56
C HIS A 671 -32.99 -43.39 -10.95
N LEU A 672 -32.37 -44.12 -10.01
CA LEU A 672 -31.89 -45.49 -10.24
C LEU A 672 -33.04 -46.45 -10.57
N HIS A 673 -34.21 -46.25 -9.96
CA HIS A 673 -35.41 -47.02 -10.28
C HIS A 673 -35.96 -46.68 -11.67
N ASP A 674 -35.97 -45.41 -12.08
CA ASP A 674 -36.44 -45.01 -13.42
C ASP A 674 -35.51 -45.49 -14.55
N VAL A 675 -34.20 -45.44 -14.32
CA VAL A 675 -33.18 -45.96 -15.25
C VAL A 675 -33.23 -47.49 -15.34
N SER A 676 -33.49 -48.18 -14.23
CA SER A 676 -33.66 -49.64 -14.25
C SER A 676 -34.94 -50.03 -15.00
N VAL A 677 -36.09 -49.41 -14.68
CA VAL A 677 -37.39 -49.72 -15.28
C VAL A 677 -37.39 -49.47 -16.79
N SER A 678 -36.75 -48.40 -17.27
CA SER A 678 -36.62 -48.13 -18.72
C SER A 678 -35.78 -49.18 -19.47
N ARG A 679 -34.99 -49.99 -18.75
CA ARG A 679 -34.15 -51.07 -19.31
C ARG A 679 -34.67 -52.48 -18.99
N PHE A 680 -35.69 -52.62 -18.14
CA PHE A 680 -36.26 -53.90 -17.66
C PHE A 680 -37.17 -54.62 -18.68
N PHE A 681 -36.71 -54.74 -19.93
CA PHE A 681 -37.11 -55.85 -20.80
C PHE A 681 -36.10 -57.02 -20.79
N ILE A 682 -34.99 -56.93 -20.04
CA ILE A 682 -34.07 -58.07 -19.81
C ILE A 682 -33.57 -58.07 -18.35
N THR A 683 -34.13 -59.01 -17.58
CA THR A 683 -33.70 -59.69 -16.34
C THR A 683 -32.91 -58.99 -15.21
N PHE A 684 -33.45 -59.19 -14.01
CA PHE A 684 -32.97 -58.91 -12.65
C PHE A 684 -31.46 -59.14 -12.38
N ALA A 685 -30.77 -58.06 -12.00
CA ALA A 685 -29.94 -57.89 -10.80
C ALA A 685 -29.39 -56.45 -10.86
N ILE A 686 -29.75 -55.59 -9.90
CA ILE A 686 -29.36 -54.18 -9.92
C ILE A 686 -27.87 -54.08 -9.58
N ASP A 687 -27.04 -53.90 -10.61
CA ASP A 687 -25.76 -53.20 -10.52
C ASP A 687 -25.79 -52.10 -11.60
N LEU A 688 -26.27 -50.91 -11.19
CA LEU A 688 -26.30 -49.71 -12.03
C LEU A 688 -25.12 -48.84 -11.61
N ASP A 689 -24.06 -48.83 -12.43
CA ASP A 689 -22.82 -48.10 -12.17
C ASP A 689 -23.10 -46.60 -11.89
N ALA A 690 -23.03 -46.26 -10.60
CA ALA A 690 -23.24 -44.93 -10.05
C ALA A 690 -21.90 -44.27 -9.72
N ILE A 691 -21.71 -42.99 -10.06
CA ILE A 691 -20.48 -42.26 -9.76
C ILE A 691 -20.80 -41.14 -8.77
N ALA A 692 -20.34 -41.32 -7.53
CA ALA A 692 -20.31 -40.23 -6.56
C ALA A 692 -19.12 -39.32 -6.88
N VAL A 693 -19.37 -38.01 -7.04
CA VAL A 693 -18.31 -37.01 -7.17
C VAL A 693 -17.98 -36.55 -5.74
N PRO A 694 -16.71 -36.65 -5.30
CA PRO A 694 -16.31 -36.30 -3.93
C PRO A 694 -16.58 -34.83 -3.57
#